data_AF-F4RJS8-F1
#
_entry.id   AF-F4RJS8-F1
#
_cell.length_a   1.000
_cell.length_b   1.000
_cell.length_c   1.000
_cell.angle_alpha   90.00
_cell.angle_beta   90.00
_cell.angle_gamma   90.00
#
_symmetry.space_group_name_H-M   'P 1'
#
loop_
_entity.id
_entity.type
_entity.pdbx_description
1 polymer ?
#
loop_
_entity_poly.entity_id
_entity_poly.type
_entity_poly.pdbx_seq_one_letter_code
_entity_poly.pdbx_strand_id
1 'polypeptide(L)'
;MAIASGMGSRSNESIGIEPIEWLTLALLIEFQSIRLSVEDIKSQGTINDLDNQENESDSKKFKTLENDDLKKVKESYRLANSILIIITDLLFGSNPDRPIEFHKESPIGLYIRRSILNISNLEFDQLLKVFYKLKKFCTTEDNHSSSSNPHLDQLTKAYTEFKNDHHPDFIQSANALRRFYDTRSHNHHAHLNSSIHSHALFSLAEFHYQNRAYPAAYDALDESTRLARLSSDRTILDRSTSLRRQLDHYLSDQRSQEEEQPQPIITGPTQAQSSLQSLNNHHSNQEREFWDPNEELFDVIRVLDRGEESLGRLYAKLFKAKRMTLSPSTNHNLPNDGDPLKVPERKFDQLSWFGLKAKLWYLQGQHSLCNVYEDLALSMKAEEELDEKGLMSKTTILCDRATRLAKRGLIIEGLIILVEEAIKNQCSARDFEKVHDMIFDLLEMKAFKERDPNQYLKFEKYRPGLSRTKSSTNSIENRVNELCQKAQKLMEEGQLSRSLCIILSSMSLSDQTGLKIHETKSSSIWLEVMMRLNQEVSLEILNQFNDSFHTTSLLKARLEIFNGLNHLDDLCKALDYLSMAKIHYKKIEDFKMIQVCEKYKEIIKKEGEVKFEKDIKDSKRFKEEKEKEKEEILKSQETVLNLEERLINGLNWLSAKRFSSET
;
A
#
# COMPACT_ATOMS: atom_id res chain seq x y z
N MET A 1 -30.63 37.18 30.95
CA MET A 1 -30.98 37.95 29.73
C MET A 1 -29.90 38.96 29.30
N ALA A 2 -29.26 39.72 30.20
CA ALA A 2 -28.23 40.70 29.81
C ALA A 2 -26.90 40.10 29.27
N ILE A 3 -26.58 38.84 29.58
CA ILE A 3 -25.38 38.14 29.04
C ILE A 3 -25.65 37.54 27.65
N ALA A 4 -26.92 37.31 27.30
CA ALA A 4 -27.32 36.71 26.02
C ALA A 4 -27.31 37.69 24.84
N SER A 5 -27.18 39.00 25.08
CA SER A 5 -27.22 40.02 24.02
C SER A 5 -25.84 40.49 23.53
N GLY A 6 -24.73 39.93 24.07
CA GLY A 6 -23.36 40.39 23.77
C GLY A 6 -22.54 39.54 22.79
N MET A 7 -23.04 38.38 22.31
CA MET A 7 -22.22 37.44 21.52
C MET A 7 -22.70 37.24 20.06
N GLY A 8 -23.44 38.19 19.52
CA GLY A 8 -23.80 38.19 18.10
C GLY A 8 -22.70 38.82 17.24
N SER A 9 -21.71 38.02 16.82
CA SER A 9 -20.98 38.15 15.53
C SER A 9 -19.59 37.48 15.53
N ARG A 10 -19.50 36.15 15.66
CA ARG A 10 -18.40 35.38 15.05
C ARG A 10 -18.93 34.04 14.52
N SER A 11 -18.46 33.70 13.34
CA SER A 11 -18.91 32.65 12.43
C SER A 11 -18.75 31.22 12.95
N ASN A 12 -19.77 30.41 12.68
CA ASN A 12 -19.81 28.94 12.55
C ASN A 12 -18.55 28.14 12.92
N GLU A 13 -18.36 27.92 14.22
CA GLU A 13 -17.80 26.68 14.76
C GLU A 13 -18.72 26.26 15.91
N SER A 14 -19.23 25.03 15.83
CA SER A 14 -20.13 24.46 16.83
C SER A 14 -19.36 24.18 18.12
N ILE A 15 -19.31 25.17 19.02
CA ILE A 15 -18.91 24.94 20.40
C ILE A 15 -20.06 24.19 21.07
N GLY A 16 -19.92 22.87 21.14
CA GLY A 16 -20.79 22.00 21.92
C GLY A 16 -20.56 22.27 23.40
N ILE A 17 -21.31 23.21 23.96
CA ILE A 17 -21.48 23.39 25.40
C ILE A 17 -22.19 22.13 25.90
N GLU A 18 -21.50 21.31 26.69
CA GLU A 18 -22.04 20.02 27.15
C GLU A 18 -23.28 20.25 28.03
N PRO A 19 -24.31 19.38 27.99
CA PRO A 19 -25.51 19.47 28.85
C PRO A 19 -25.20 19.58 30.36
N ILE A 20 -24.00 19.12 30.76
CA ILE A 20 -23.47 19.26 32.12
C ILE A 20 -23.29 20.73 32.49
N GLU A 21 -22.84 21.59 31.59
CA GLU A 21 -22.60 23.00 31.88
C GLU A 21 -23.92 23.75 32.15
N TRP A 22 -24.99 23.41 31.43
CA TRP A 22 -26.33 23.95 31.68
C TRP A 22 -26.94 23.48 33.01
N LEU A 23 -26.78 22.20 33.35
CA LEU A 23 -27.26 21.67 34.63
C LEU A 23 -26.46 22.27 35.81
N THR A 24 -25.16 22.48 35.59
CA THR A 24 -24.25 23.12 36.56
C THR A 24 -24.63 24.58 36.75
N LEU A 25 -24.97 25.31 35.67
CA LEU A 25 -25.45 26.70 35.74
C LEU A 25 -26.79 26.82 36.46
N ALA A 26 -27.74 25.91 36.18
CA ALA A 26 -29.06 25.90 36.83
C ALA A 26 -28.95 25.58 38.33
N LEU A 27 -28.10 24.62 38.70
CA LEU A 27 -27.80 24.31 40.09
C LEU A 27 -27.06 25.47 40.79
N LEU A 28 -26.13 26.15 40.11
CA LEU A 28 -25.42 27.32 40.66
C LEU A 28 -26.35 28.51 40.94
N ILE A 29 -27.31 28.78 40.04
CA ILE A 29 -28.29 29.87 40.20
C ILE A 29 -29.20 29.61 41.42
N GLU A 30 -29.69 28.38 41.58
CA GLU A 30 -30.50 27.99 42.73
C GLU A 30 -29.68 27.95 44.04
N PHE A 31 -28.43 27.48 43.99
CA PHE A 31 -27.53 27.52 45.15
C PHE A 31 -27.19 28.95 45.61
N GLN A 32 -27.07 29.92 44.68
CA GLN A 32 -26.92 31.34 45.03
C GLN A 32 -28.18 31.90 45.69
N SER A 33 -29.37 31.50 45.23
CA SER A 33 -30.65 31.88 45.82
C SER A 33 -30.81 31.36 47.27
N ILE A 34 -30.37 30.11 47.50
CA ILE A 34 -30.33 29.49 48.84
C ILE A 34 -29.29 30.18 49.75
N ARG A 35 -28.12 30.54 49.22
CA ARG A 35 -27.08 31.27 49.98
C ARG A 35 -27.58 32.63 50.47
N LEU A 36 -28.25 33.39 49.61
CA LEU A 36 -28.83 34.69 49.97
C LEU A 36 -29.90 34.56 51.05
N SER A 37 -30.77 33.53 50.96
CA SER A 37 -31.78 33.26 52.01
C SER A 37 -31.17 32.86 53.35
N VAL A 38 -30.02 32.17 53.37
CA VAL A 38 -29.32 31.78 54.61
C VAL A 38 -28.56 32.97 55.24
N GLU A 39 -28.03 33.89 54.44
CA GLU A 39 -27.42 35.14 54.91
C GLU A 39 -28.49 36.09 55.51
N ASP A 40 -29.71 36.11 54.95
CA ASP A 40 -30.86 36.83 55.52
C ASP A 40 -31.36 36.25 56.85
N ILE A 41 -31.25 34.93 57.04
CA ILE A 41 -31.58 34.29 58.33
C ILE A 41 -30.51 34.59 59.39
N LYS A 42 -29.25 34.80 58.99
CA LYS A 42 -28.17 35.20 59.91
C LYS A 42 -28.23 36.67 60.29
N SER A 43 -28.68 37.55 59.39
CA SER A 43 -28.82 38.99 59.66
C SER A 43 -30.02 39.32 60.55
N GLN A 44 -31.03 38.44 60.62
CA GLN A 44 -32.15 38.53 61.57
C GLN A 44 -31.82 37.96 62.97
N GLY A 45 -30.65 37.37 63.15
CA GLY A 45 -30.22 36.70 64.37
C GLY A 45 -29.20 37.48 65.20
N THR A 46 -29.43 38.76 65.46
CA THR A 46 -28.69 39.51 66.50
C THR A 46 -29.63 40.43 67.26
N ILE A 47 -29.78 40.21 68.57
CA ILE A 47 -29.83 41.23 69.64
C ILE A 47 -29.88 40.54 71.04
N ASN A 48 -28.82 40.84 71.81
CA ASN A 48 -28.72 41.03 73.28
C ASN A 48 -28.41 39.87 74.27
N ASP A 49 -27.13 39.88 74.68
CA ASP A 49 -26.63 40.32 76.01
C ASP A 49 -26.31 39.33 77.16
N LEU A 50 -25.03 39.50 77.60
CA LEU A 50 -24.45 39.50 78.96
C LEU A 50 -23.83 38.23 79.57
N ASP A 51 -22.49 38.32 79.69
CA ASP A 51 -21.63 38.08 80.85
C ASP A 51 -22.08 37.03 81.90
N ASN A 52 -21.30 35.93 82.01
CA ASN A 52 -20.48 35.69 83.21
C ASN A 52 -19.57 34.45 83.10
N GLN A 53 -18.52 34.51 83.91
CA GLN A 53 -17.27 33.75 83.94
C GLN A 53 -17.34 32.23 84.25
N GLU A 54 -16.30 31.58 83.72
CA GLU A 54 -15.42 30.56 84.32
C GLU A 54 -15.83 29.09 84.55
N ASN A 55 -14.89 28.25 84.10
CA ASN A 55 -14.49 26.92 84.58
C ASN A 55 -15.43 25.73 84.32
N GLU A 56 -15.27 25.13 83.14
CA GLU A 56 -15.45 23.67 82.93
C GLU A 56 -14.82 23.25 81.58
N SER A 57 -13.48 23.36 81.52
CA SER A 57 -12.69 22.92 80.38
C SER A 57 -12.53 21.40 80.43
N ASP A 58 -13.31 20.73 79.56
CA ASP A 58 -12.96 19.52 78.78
C ASP A 58 -14.16 18.57 78.60
N SER A 59 -15.17 18.63 79.46
CA SER A 59 -16.47 17.92 79.29
C SER A 59 -17.42 18.65 78.33
N LYS A 60 -17.42 20.00 78.34
CA LYS A 60 -18.26 20.81 77.42
C LYS A 60 -17.77 20.79 75.98
N LYS A 61 -16.45 20.68 75.74
CA LYS A 61 -15.89 20.60 74.38
C LYS A 61 -16.34 19.34 73.62
N PHE A 62 -16.50 18.20 74.31
CA PHE A 62 -17.01 16.97 73.68
C PHE A 62 -18.49 17.07 73.35
N LYS A 63 -19.34 17.62 74.24
CA LYS A 63 -20.78 17.83 73.96
C LYS A 63 -21.05 18.91 72.91
N THR A 64 -20.18 19.91 72.77
CA THR A 64 -20.30 20.92 71.69
C THR A 64 -19.84 20.39 70.35
N LEU A 65 -18.80 19.54 70.28
CA LEU A 65 -18.41 18.89 69.03
C LEU A 65 -19.49 17.94 68.52
N GLU A 66 -20.08 17.14 69.41
CA GLU A 66 -21.13 16.17 69.06
C GLU A 66 -22.42 16.86 68.56
N ASN A 67 -22.75 18.03 69.13
CA ASN A 67 -23.87 18.86 68.66
C ASN A 67 -23.59 19.58 67.34
N ASP A 68 -22.37 20.04 67.10
CA ASP A 68 -22.00 20.69 65.84
C ASP A 68 -21.99 19.70 64.67
N ASP A 69 -21.56 18.47 64.90
CA ASP A 69 -21.58 17.44 63.86
C ASP A 69 -23.02 16.96 63.59
N LEU A 70 -23.87 16.83 64.62
CA LEU A 70 -25.29 16.52 64.43
C LEU A 70 -26.04 17.65 63.70
N LYS A 71 -25.67 18.91 63.94
CA LYS A 71 -26.23 20.08 63.25
C LYS A 71 -25.82 20.11 61.78
N LYS A 72 -24.54 19.85 61.47
CA LYS A 72 -24.04 19.70 60.09
C LYS A 72 -24.73 18.56 59.35
N VAL A 73 -25.00 17.43 60.02
CA VAL A 73 -25.74 16.29 59.43
C VAL A 73 -27.18 16.68 59.11
N LYS A 74 -27.89 17.36 60.02
CA LYS A 74 -29.27 17.83 59.78
C LYS A 74 -29.36 18.88 58.67
N GLU A 75 -28.41 19.81 58.61
CA GLU A 75 -28.32 20.81 57.54
C GLU A 75 -28.03 20.17 56.18
N SER A 76 -27.12 19.19 56.14
CA SER A 76 -26.81 18.43 54.93
C SER A 76 -28.00 17.61 54.44
N TYR A 77 -28.76 16.99 55.35
CA TYR A 77 -29.98 16.23 55.02
C TYR A 77 -31.10 17.14 54.49
N ARG A 78 -31.30 18.31 55.09
CA ARG A 78 -32.27 19.30 54.60
C ARG A 78 -31.92 19.78 53.20
N LEU A 79 -30.67 20.12 52.96
CA LEU A 79 -30.20 20.60 51.66
C LEU A 79 -30.31 19.51 50.58
N ALA A 80 -29.94 18.27 50.90
CA ALA A 80 -30.10 17.14 49.99
C ALA A 80 -31.57 16.90 49.61
N ASN A 81 -32.49 16.98 50.59
CA ASN A 81 -33.93 16.90 50.32
C ASN A 81 -34.44 18.08 49.48
N SER A 82 -33.96 19.29 49.72
CA SER A 82 -34.34 20.47 48.91
C SER A 82 -33.87 20.32 47.46
N ILE A 83 -32.65 19.84 47.23
CA ILE A 83 -32.12 19.58 45.87
C ILE A 83 -32.93 18.48 45.19
N LEU A 84 -33.25 17.40 45.90
CA LEU A 84 -34.07 16.31 45.36
C LEU A 84 -35.46 16.82 44.96
N ILE A 85 -36.10 17.64 45.79
CA ILE A 85 -37.41 18.26 45.50
C ILE A 85 -37.31 19.17 44.28
N ILE A 86 -36.31 20.06 44.20
CA ILE A 86 -36.12 20.96 43.06
C ILE A 86 -35.89 20.18 41.76
N ILE A 87 -35.06 19.14 41.78
CA ILE A 87 -34.81 18.28 40.61
C ILE A 87 -36.08 17.52 40.22
N THR A 88 -36.84 17.01 41.19
CA THR A 88 -38.11 16.31 40.96
C THR A 88 -39.16 17.26 40.37
N ASP A 89 -39.27 18.47 40.89
CA ASP A 89 -40.20 19.50 40.42
C ASP A 89 -39.83 20.01 39.02
N LEU A 90 -38.54 20.17 38.70
CA LEU A 90 -38.06 20.52 37.36
C LEU A 90 -38.35 19.43 36.32
N LEU A 91 -38.40 18.16 36.74
CA LEU A 91 -38.51 17.02 35.82
C LEU A 91 -39.92 16.48 35.65
N PHE A 92 -40.70 16.52 36.72
CA PHE A 92 -42.07 16.04 36.72
C PHE A 92 -43.09 17.16 36.64
N GLY A 93 -42.65 18.42 36.79
CA GLY A 93 -43.50 19.60 36.78
C GLY A 93 -44.45 19.58 37.97
N SER A 94 -44.22 20.42 38.98
CA SER A 94 -45.21 20.63 40.06
C SER A 94 -46.49 21.33 39.56
N ASN A 95 -46.57 21.67 38.26
CA ASN A 95 -47.69 22.33 37.63
C ASN A 95 -48.18 21.52 36.41
N PRO A 96 -49.36 20.86 36.47
CA PRO A 96 -49.83 19.94 35.42
C PRO A 96 -50.11 20.62 34.07
N ASP A 97 -50.16 21.95 34.04
CA ASP A 97 -50.48 22.75 32.85
C ASP A 97 -49.25 23.24 32.06
N ARG A 98 -48.02 22.93 32.52
CA ARG A 98 -46.80 23.20 31.73
C ARG A 98 -46.23 21.89 31.19
N PRO A 99 -46.20 21.69 29.85
CA PRO A 99 -45.58 20.51 29.28
C PRO A 99 -44.09 20.52 29.66
N ILE A 100 -43.64 19.42 30.27
CA ILE A 100 -42.22 19.20 30.59
C ILE A 100 -41.41 19.43 29.31
N GLU A 101 -40.47 20.38 29.33
CA GLU A 101 -39.71 20.80 28.14
C GLU A 101 -38.83 19.67 27.55
N PHE A 102 -38.58 18.60 28.30
CA PHE A 102 -37.76 17.47 27.87
C PHE A 102 -38.55 16.16 27.75
N HIS A 103 -38.55 15.58 26.55
CA HIS A 103 -39.11 14.26 26.31
C HIS A 103 -38.34 13.18 27.09
N LYS A 104 -39.02 12.26 27.78
CA LYS A 104 -38.41 11.22 28.62
C LYS A 104 -37.47 10.27 27.88
N GLU A 105 -37.72 10.08 26.59
CA GLU A 105 -36.90 9.23 25.70
C GLU A 105 -35.85 10.04 24.93
N SER A 106 -35.82 11.37 25.08
CA SER A 106 -34.73 12.16 24.52
C SER A 106 -33.40 11.79 25.21
N PRO A 107 -32.24 11.97 24.55
CA PRO A 107 -30.94 11.76 25.18
C PRO A 107 -30.78 12.51 26.52
N ILE A 108 -31.32 13.72 26.61
CA ILE A 108 -31.33 14.54 27.83
C ILE A 108 -32.23 13.90 28.89
N GLY A 109 -33.44 13.46 28.54
CA GLY A 109 -34.34 12.75 29.44
C GLY A 109 -33.74 11.45 29.99
N LEU A 110 -33.06 10.67 29.15
CA LEU A 110 -32.34 9.46 29.54
C LEU A 110 -31.16 9.76 30.48
N TYR A 111 -30.37 10.80 30.18
CA TYR A 111 -29.26 11.24 31.04
C TYR A 111 -29.75 11.65 32.43
N ILE A 112 -30.81 12.44 32.50
CA ILE A 112 -31.35 12.91 33.78
C ILE A 112 -31.96 11.75 34.56
N ARG A 113 -32.71 10.85 33.91
CA ARG A 113 -33.24 9.65 34.54
C ARG A 113 -32.13 8.76 35.11
N ARG A 114 -31.04 8.59 34.37
CA ARG A 114 -29.85 7.84 34.85
C ARG A 114 -29.21 8.54 36.04
N SER A 115 -29.13 9.87 36.03
CA SER A 115 -28.61 10.67 37.14
C SER A 115 -29.46 10.52 38.40
N ILE A 116 -30.79 10.57 38.28
CA ILE A 116 -31.71 10.33 39.40
C ILE A 116 -31.51 8.92 39.96
N LEU A 117 -31.51 7.91 39.10
CA LEU A 117 -31.33 6.51 39.52
C LEU A 117 -29.98 6.30 40.24
N ASN A 118 -28.92 6.93 39.74
CA ASN A 118 -27.62 6.88 40.39
C ASN A 118 -27.66 7.55 41.76
N ILE A 119 -28.24 8.75 41.88
CA ILE A 119 -28.35 9.50 43.14
C ILE A 119 -29.24 8.76 44.15
N SER A 120 -30.36 8.19 43.72
CA SER A 120 -31.28 7.45 44.60
C SER A 120 -30.68 6.17 45.15
N ASN A 121 -29.68 5.61 44.48
CA ASN A 121 -28.96 4.41 44.91
C ASN A 121 -27.76 4.71 45.84
N LEU A 122 -27.43 5.99 46.08
CA LEU A 122 -26.33 6.36 46.97
C LEU A 122 -26.76 6.27 48.44
N GLU A 123 -25.89 5.67 49.25
CA GLU A 123 -26.01 5.77 50.70
C GLU A 123 -25.71 7.19 51.18
N PHE A 124 -26.17 7.55 52.38
CA PHE A 124 -26.01 8.90 52.95
C PHE A 124 -24.54 9.37 52.95
N ASP A 125 -23.60 8.49 53.32
CA ASP A 125 -22.17 8.81 53.32
C ASP A 125 -21.61 9.08 51.91
N GLN A 126 -22.16 8.40 50.89
CA GLN A 126 -21.78 8.60 49.50
C GLN A 126 -22.37 9.90 48.95
N LEU A 127 -23.63 10.21 49.32
CA LEU A 127 -24.29 11.47 48.98
C LEU A 127 -23.55 12.67 49.60
N LEU A 128 -23.13 12.56 50.87
CA LEU A 128 -22.28 13.56 51.52
C LEU A 128 -20.96 13.76 50.77
N LYS A 129 -20.29 12.69 50.34
CA LYS A 129 -19.07 12.80 49.52
C LYS A 129 -19.31 13.51 48.20
N VAL A 130 -20.42 13.25 47.52
CA VAL A 130 -20.83 13.97 46.31
C VAL A 130 -21.05 15.44 46.60
N PHE A 131 -21.76 15.76 47.69
CA PHE A 131 -22.00 17.13 48.12
C PHE A 131 -20.69 17.89 48.43
N TYR A 132 -19.76 17.28 49.17
CA TYR A 132 -18.45 17.89 49.44
C TYR A 132 -17.62 18.08 48.17
N LYS A 133 -17.66 17.13 47.22
CA LYS A 133 -17.03 17.27 45.91
C LYS A 133 -17.65 18.40 45.10
N LEU A 134 -18.98 18.53 45.09
CA LEU A 134 -19.70 19.61 44.43
C LEU A 134 -19.38 20.97 45.06
N LYS A 135 -19.38 21.04 46.40
CA LYS A 135 -18.97 22.23 47.14
C LYS A 135 -17.53 22.61 46.83
N LYS A 136 -16.62 21.63 46.78
CA LYS A 136 -15.22 21.85 46.37
C LYS A 136 -15.17 22.37 44.94
N PHE A 137 -15.84 21.73 44.00
CA PHE A 137 -15.96 22.16 42.59
C PHE A 137 -16.42 23.63 42.48
N CYS A 138 -17.46 24.03 43.20
CA CYS A 138 -17.96 25.40 43.19
C CYS A 138 -17.04 26.42 43.91
N THR A 139 -16.02 25.97 44.65
CA THR A 139 -15.17 26.85 45.47
C THR A 139 -13.69 26.87 45.05
N THR A 140 -13.23 25.91 44.25
CA THR A 140 -11.87 25.90 43.68
C THR A 140 -11.91 26.31 42.21
N GLU A 141 -11.24 27.42 41.86
CA GLU A 141 -11.02 27.87 40.46
C GLU A 141 -9.95 27.05 39.70
N ASP A 142 -9.40 25.99 40.29
CA ASP A 142 -8.26 25.26 39.74
C ASP A 142 -8.63 23.92 39.06
N ASN A 143 -8.28 23.86 37.76
CA ASN A 143 -7.99 22.69 36.92
C ASN A 143 -8.49 21.33 37.42
N HIS A 144 -9.74 21.03 37.09
CA HIS A 144 -10.31 19.70 37.23
C HIS A 144 -9.63 18.71 36.29
N SER A 145 -8.77 17.84 36.83
CA SER A 145 -8.58 16.52 36.22
C SER A 145 -9.86 15.74 36.47
N SER A 146 -10.68 15.62 35.42
CA SER A 146 -11.88 14.80 35.41
C SER A 146 -11.50 13.38 35.84
N SER A 147 -11.92 12.98 37.04
CA SER A 147 -11.83 11.60 37.51
C SER A 147 -12.87 10.77 36.75
N SER A 148 -12.58 10.49 35.49
CA SER A 148 -13.21 9.41 34.74
C SER A 148 -13.05 8.08 35.49
N ASN A 149 -13.89 7.11 35.14
CA ASN A 149 -13.95 5.82 35.81
C ASN A 149 -12.55 5.16 35.75
N PRO A 150 -11.81 4.99 36.86
CA PRO A 150 -10.39 4.65 36.84
C PRO A 150 -10.12 3.33 36.11
N HIS A 151 -11.10 2.43 36.09
CA HIS A 151 -11.02 1.18 35.35
C HIS A 151 -11.22 1.36 33.84
N LEU A 152 -12.14 2.22 33.40
CA LEU A 152 -12.30 2.53 31.99
C LEU A 152 -11.07 3.27 31.46
N ASP A 153 -10.48 4.13 32.29
CA ASP A 153 -9.25 4.84 31.96
C ASP A 153 -8.07 3.88 31.88
N GLN A 154 -7.95 2.91 32.79
CA GLN A 154 -6.91 1.87 32.71
C GLN A 154 -7.08 0.99 31.47
N LEU A 155 -8.32 0.60 31.13
CA LEU A 155 -8.60 -0.20 29.95
C LEU A 155 -8.28 0.57 28.66
N THR A 156 -8.74 1.83 28.59
CA THR A 156 -8.48 2.71 27.46
C THR A 156 -6.99 2.97 27.33
N LYS A 157 -6.30 3.25 28.45
CA LYS A 157 -4.85 3.44 28.51
C LYS A 157 -4.10 2.21 28.04
N ALA A 158 -4.43 1.01 28.53
CA ALA A 158 -3.79 -0.24 28.10
C ALA A 158 -4.04 -0.52 26.61
N TYR A 159 -5.25 -0.25 26.12
CA TYR A 159 -5.56 -0.39 24.69
C TYR A 159 -4.78 0.62 23.85
N THR A 160 -4.73 1.89 24.26
CA THR A 160 -3.94 2.93 23.56
C THR A 160 -2.45 2.64 23.65
N GLU A 161 -1.93 2.13 24.76
CA GLU A 161 -0.52 1.73 24.88
C GLU A 161 -0.19 0.58 23.92
N PHE A 162 -1.11 -0.37 23.74
CA PHE A 162 -0.99 -1.44 22.76
C PHE A 162 -1.11 -0.93 21.31
N LYS A 163 -2.08 -0.04 21.05
CA LYS A 163 -2.39 0.52 19.73
C LYS A 163 -1.51 1.68 19.31
N ASN A 164 -0.72 2.25 20.21
CA ASN A 164 0.22 3.29 19.85
C ASN A 164 1.35 2.62 19.08
N ASP A 165 1.20 2.61 17.75
CA ASP A 165 2.09 1.99 16.75
C ASP A 165 3.53 2.56 16.73
N HIS A 166 3.82 3.48 17.67
CA HIS A 166 5.10 4.15 17.86
C HIS A 166 5.93 3.55 18.99
N HIS A 167 5.50 2.46 19.64
CA HIS A 167 6.35 1.79 20.62
C HIS A 167 7.37 0.89 19.90
N PRO A 168 8.67 1.24 19.87
CA PRO A 168 9.71 0.35 19.35
C PRO A 168 9.93 -0.88 20.25
N ASP A 169 9.31 -0.90 21.44
CA ASP A 169 9.48 -1.96 22.41
C ASP A 169 8.35 -2.99 22.32
N PHE A 170 8.66 -4.08 21.62
CA PHE A 170 7.83 -5.28 21.52
C PHE A 170 7.32 -5.77 22.88
N ILE A 171 8.16 -5.71 23.92
CA ILE A 171 7.82 -6.21 25.26
C ILE A 171 6.75 -5.33 25.90
N GLN A 172 6.86 -4.02 25.73
CA GLN A 172 5.88 -3.07 26.27
C GLN A 172 4.52 -3.25 25.61
N SER A 173 4.45 -3.36 24.29
CA SER A 173 3.18 -3.56 23.57
C SER A 173 2.54 -4.91 23.90
N ALA A 174 3.33 -5.99 24.00
CA ALA A 174 2.84 -7.29 24.43
C ALA A 174 2.28 -7.26 25.86
N ASN A 175 2.97 -6.56 26.78
CA ASN A 175 2.51 -6.38 28.15
C ASN A 175 1.24 -5.52 28.24
N ALA A 176 1.12 -4.47 27.42
CA ALA A 176 -0.07 -3.63 27.33
C ALA A 176 -1.28 -4.43 26.82
N LEU A 177 -1.08 -5.26 25.79
CA LEU A 177 -2.11 -6.17 25.27
C LEU A 177 -2.59 -7.14 26.36
N ARG A 178 -1.65 -7.75 27.10
CA ARG A 178 -1.98 -8.64 28.21
C ARG A 178 -2.78 -7.92 29.29
N ARG A 179 -2.33 -6.74 29.73
CA ARG A 179 -3.05 -5.90 30.71
C ARG A 179 -4.45 -5.54 30.24
N PHE A 180 -4.63 -5.23 28.95
CA PHE A 180 -5.94 -4.92 28.38
C PHE A 180 -6.93 -6.08 28.55
N TYR A 181 -6.51 -7.30 28.20
CA TYR A 181 -7.37 -8.48 28.32
C TYR A 181 -7.57 -8.94 29.76
N ASP A 182 -6.53 -8.84 30.62
CA ASP A 182 -6.65 -9.10 32.05
C ASP A 182 -7.68 -8.16 32.67
N THR A 183 -7.58 -6.85 32.41
CA THR A 183 -8.50 -5.81 32.90
C THR A 183 -9.92 -6.04 32.37
N ARG A 184 -10.08 -6.42 31.10
CA ARG A 184 -11.39 -6.75 30.52
C ARG A 184 -12.01 -7.99 31.16
N SER A 185 -11.21 -8.99 31.52
CA SER A 185 -11.67 -10.22 32.18
C SER A 185 -12.19 -9.98 33.60
N HIS A 186 -11.71 -8.95 34.31
CA HIS A 186 -12.18 -8.64 35.66
C HIS A 186 -13.55 -7.93 35.68
N ASN A 187 -13.87 -7.18 34.62
CA ASN A 187 -15.09 -6.37 34.55
C ASN A 187 -16.35 -7.15 34.15
N HIS A 188 -16.18 -8.17 33.31
CA HIS A 188 -17.27 -9.09 33.04
C HIS A 188 -17.18 -10.18 34.10
N HIS A 189 -18.16 -10.24 35.02
CA HIS A 189 -18.31 -11.28 36.07
C HIS A 189 -18.37 -12.74 35.56
N ALA A 190 -17.97 -12.99 34.32
CA ALA A 190 -17.88 -14.29 33.71
C ALA A 190 -16.43 -14.78 33.75
N HIS A 191 -16.04 -15.37 34.88
CA HIS A 191 -14.84 -16.23 35.00
C HIS A 191 -14.87 -17.47 34.07
N LEU A 192 -15.81 -17.53 33.12
CA LEU A 192 -16.07 -18.63 32.19
C LEU A 192 -16.26 -18.18 30.73
N ASN A 193 -16.09 -16.89 30.40
CA ASN A 193 -16.24 -16.42 29.02
C ASN A 193 -15.00 -16.79 28.19
N SER A 194 -14.96 -18.04 27.73
CA SER A 194 -13.98 -18.58 26.78
C SER A 194 -13.81 -17.71 25.52
N SER A 195 -14.84 -16.94 25.14
CA SER A 195 -14.81 -15.98 24.02
C SER A 195 -13.83 -14.82 24.22
N ILE A 196 -13.68 -14.29 25.44
CA ILE A 196 -12.72 -13.18 25.69
C ILE A 196 -11.29 -13.70 25.52
N HIS A 197 -11.04 -14.93 25.98
CA HIS A 197 -9.72 -15.54 25.89
C HIS A 197 -9.33 -15.89 24.45
N SER A 198 -10.26 -16.41 23.63
CA SER A 198 -10.02 -16.61 22.20
C SER A 198 -9.74 -15.29 21.48
N HIS A 199 -10.46 -14.20 21.79
CA HIS A 199 -10.14 -12.88 21.24
C HIS A 199 -8.75 -12.39 21.66
N ALA A 200 -8.35 -12.62 22.91
CA ALA A 200 -7.03 -12.23 23.42
C ALA A 200 -5.90 -12.92 22.67
N LEU A 201 -6.00 -14.25 22.51
CA LEU A 201 -5.02 -15.05 21.80
C LEU A 201 -4.99 -14.70 20.30
N PHE A 202 -6.15 -14.42 19.71
CA PHE A 202 -6.21 -13.96 18.32
C PHE A 202 -5.48 -12.63 18.13
N SER A 203 -5.71 -11.64 19.00
CA SER A 203 -5.00 -10.36 18.94
C SER A 203 -3.51 -10.49 19.22
N LEU A 204 -3.10 -11.43 20.07
CA LEU A 204 -1.70 -11.78 20.28
C LEU A 204 -1.08 -12.41 19.02
N ALA A 205 -1.81 -13.29 18.33
CA ALA A 205 -1.39 -13.87 17.07
C ALA A 205 -1.22 -12.79 15.98
N GLU A 206 -2.18 -11.86 15.85
CA GLU A 206 -2.05 -10.70 14.95
C GLU A 206 -0.82 -9.86 15.30
N PHE A 207 -0.59 -9.59 16.59
CA PHE A 207 0.58 -8.84 17.05
C PHE A 207 1.89 -9.54 16.68
N HIS A 208 2.01 -10.85 16.93
CA HIS A 208 3.19 -11.61 16.54
C HIS A 208 3.38 -11.64 15.01
N TYR A 209 2.29 -11.77 14.25
CA TYR A 209 2.33 -11.73 12.79
C TYR A 209 2.85 -10.38 12.26
N GLN A 210 2.35 -9.26 12.82
CA GLN A 210 2.81 -7.91 12.46
C GLN A 210 4.31 -7.71 12.75
N ASN A 211 4.81 -8.31 13.83
CA ASN A 211 6.22 -8.29 14.22
C ASN A 211 7.07 -9.39 13.55
N ARG A 212 6.55 -10.10 12.54
CA ARG A 212 7.21 -11.20 11.83
C ARG A 212 7.67 -12.37 12.71
N ALA A 213 7.11 -12.51 13.92
CA ALA A 213 7.32 -13.65 14.79
C ALA A 213 6.38 -14.81 14.41
N TYR A 214 6.50 -15.30 13.16
CA TYR A 214 5.54 -16.22 12.56
C TYR A 214 5.31 -17.53 13.33
N PRO A 215 6.34 -18.20 13.92
CA PRO A 215 6.11 -19.40 14.72
C PRO A 215 5.23 -19.11 15.95
N ALA A 216 5.54 -18.04 16.70
CA ALA A 216 4.75 -17.64 17.85
C ALA A 216 3.32 -17.19 17.46
N ALA A 217 3.17 -16.55 16.31
CA ALA A 217 1.86 -16.21 15.76
C ALA A 217 1.04 -17.47 15.46
N TYR A 218 1.66 -18.51 14.91
CA TYR A 218 1.01 -19.78 14.59
C TYR A 218 0.52 -20.50 15.85
N ASP A 219 1.36 -20.61 16.87
CA ASP A 219 1.03 -21.24 18.15
C ASP A 219 -0.15 -20.53 18.85
N ALA A 220 -0.10 -19.19 18.90
CA ALA A 220 -1.18 -18.38 19.46
C ALA A 220 -2.48 -18.51 18.65
N LEU A 221 -2.38 -18.62 17.32
CA LEU A 221 -3.52 -18.78 16.43
C LEU A 221 -4.18 -20.16 16.55
N ASP A 222 -3.39 -21.23 16.69
CA ASP A 222 -3.87 -22.59 16.94
C ASP A 222 -4.71 -22.64 18.22
N GLU A 223 -4.18 -22.07 19.29
CA GLU A 223 -4.87 -22.05 20.58
C GLU A 223 -6.12 -21.16 20.54
N SER A 224 -6.05 -19.99 19.90
CA SER A 224 -7.22 -19.14 19.62
C SER A 224 -8.31 -19.90 18.86
N THR A 225 -7.94 -20.61 17.79
CA THR A 225 -8.86 -21.40 16.96
C THR A 225 -9.50 -22.51 17.79
N ARG A 226 -8.71 -23.20 18.62
CA ARG A 226 -9.20 -24.27 19.50
C ARG A 226 -10.26 -23.75 20.46
N LEU A 227 -10.00 -22.62 21.12
CA LEU A 227 -10.94 -21.99 22.06
C LEU A 227 -12.18 -21.43 21.36
N ALA A 228 -12.02 -20.82 20.18
CA ALA A 228 -13.14 -20.32 19.39
C ALA A 228 -14.07 -21.46 18.94
N ARG A 229 -13.54 -22.65 18.64
CA ARG A 229 -14.37 -23.86 18.38
C ARG A 229 -15.14 -24.28 19.63
N LEU A 230 -14.50 -24.27 20.80
CA LEU A 230 -15.15 -24.62 22.07
C LEU A 230 -16.25 -23.62 22.45
N SER A 231 -16.05 -22.32 22.18
CA SER A 231 -17.05 -21.28 22.41
C SER A 231 -18.05 -21.10 21.26
N SER A 232 -17.90 -21.86 20.17
CA SER A 232 -18.66 -21.68 18.92
C SER A 232 -18.64 -20.25 18.36
N ASP A 233 -17.53 -19.51 18.57
CA ASP A 233 -17.37 -18.15 18.05
C ASP A 233 -16.93 -18.18 16.58
N ARG A 234 -17.91 -18.17 15.69
CA ARG A 234 -17.68 -18.19 14.24
C ARG A 234 -16.85 -17.00 13.76
N THR A 235 -17.00 -15.82 14.38
CA THR A 235 -16.31 -14.62 13.92
C THR A 235 -14.79 -14.72 14.08
N ILE A 236 -14.33 -15.29 15.21
CA ILE A 236 -12.91 -15.54 15.44
C ILE A 236 -12.42 -16.69 14.57
N LEU A 237 -13.22 -17.73 14.36
CA LEU A 237 -12.83 -18.84 13.48
C LEU A 237 -12.55 -18.35 12.07
N ASP A 238 -13.42 -17.52 11.50
CA ASP A 238 -13.25 -16.96 10.16
C ASP A 238 -12.00 -16.09 10.07
N ARG A 239 -11.76 -15.23 11.08
CA ARG A 239 -10.53 -14.42 11.15
C ARG A 239 -9.28 -15.29 11.33
N SER A 240 -9.39 -16.39 12.08
CA SER A 240 -8.29 -17.30 12.32
C SER A 240 -7.94 -18.11 11.07
N THR A 241 -8.92 -18.54 10.28
CA THR A 241 -8.69 -19.17 8.98
C THR A 241 -8.03 -18.20 8.01
N SER A 242 -8.46 -16.94 8.01
CA SER A 242 -7.86 -15.88 7.18
C SER A 242 -6.38 -15.68 7.52
N LEU A 243 -6.06 -15.43 8.80
CA LEU A 243 -4.70 -15.20 9.26
C LEU A 243 -3.81 -16.44 9.07
N ARG A 244 -4.37 -17.65 9.21
CA ARG A 244 -3.63 -18.89 8.97
C ARG A 244 -3.15 -19.00 7.52
N ARG A 245 -4.02 -18.70 6.54
CA ARG A 245 -3.63 -18.70 5.13
C ARG A 245 -2.51 -17.70 4.85
N GLN A 246 -2.53 -16.55 5.54
CA GLN A 246 -1.45 -15.57 5.46
C GLN A 246 -0.15 -16.12 6.06
N LEU A 247 -0.19 -16.73 7.25
CA LEU A 247 0.99 -17.34 7.88
C LEU A 247 1.58 -18.48 7.06
N ASP A 248 0.75 -19.37 6.53
CA ASP A 248 1.18 -20.50 5.70
C ASP A 248 1.93 -20.01 4.45
N HIS A 249 1.53 -18.86 3.88
CA HIS A 249 2.24 -18.23 2.78
C HIS A 249 3.67 -17.83 3.16
N TYR A 250 3.84 -17.06 4.23
CA TYR A 250 5.17 -16.57 4.64
C TYR A 250 6.08 -17.68 5.17
N LEU A 251 5.52 -18.68 5.87
CA LEU A 251 6.29 -19.83 6.35
C LEU A 251 6.75 -20.72 5.19
N SER A 252 5.95 -20.87 4.13
CA SER A 252 6.37 -21.61 2.92
C SER A 252 7.55 -20.93 2.23
N ASP A 253 7.57 -19.60 2.19
CA ASP A 253 8.68 -18.83 1.64
C ASP A 253 9.96 -18.97 2.48
N GLN A 254 9.86 -18.96 3.81
CA GLN A 254 11.01 -19.18 4.69
C GLN A 254 11.62 -20.57 4.53
N ARG A 255 10.80 -21.62 4.49
CA ARG A 255 11.29 -23.00 4.29
C ARG A 255 12.01 -23.18 2.95
N SER A 256 11.49 -22.54 1.91
CA SER A 256 12.12 -22.59 0.57
C SER A 256 13.51 -21.96 0.54
N GLN A 257 13.83 -21.05 1.47
CA GLN A 257 15.16 -20.43 1.56
C GLN A 257 16.17 -21.27 2.37
N GLU A 258 15.71 -22.14 3.27
CA GLU A 258 16.58 -22.99 4.08
C GLU A 258 16.92 -24.32 3.39
N GLU A 259 16.06 -24.80 2.49
CA GLU A 259 16.21 -26.09 1.78
C GLU A 259 17.05 -26.00 0.48
N GLU A 260 18.28 -25.49 0.57
CA GLU A 260 19.38 -25.92 -0.33
C GLU A 260 20.18 -27.11 0.26
N GLN A 261 19.69 -27.71 1.36
CA GLN A 261 20.17 -29.00 1.82
C GLN A 261 19.45 -30.14 1.07
N PRO A 262 20.17 -31.21 0.66
CA PRO A 262 19.59 -32.32 -0.09
C PRO A 262 18.48 -32.98 0.73
N GLN A 263 17.24 -32.77 0.29
CA GLN A 263 16.04 -33.44 0.78
C GLN A 263 16.32 -34.94 0.95
N PRO A 264 16.05 -35.55 2.13
CA PRO A 264 16.11 -36.99 2.26
C PRO A 264 15.11 -37.61 1.28
N ILE A 265 15.59 -38.54 0.47
CA ILE A 265 14.78 -39.25 -0.53
C ILE A 265 13.62 -39.94 0.20
N ILE A 266 12.43 -39.35 0.16
CA ILE A 266 11.21 -39.99 0.66
C ILE A 266 10.86 -41.09 -0.34
N THR A 267 11.34 -42.30 -0.06
CA THR A 267 11.05 -43.51 -0.83
C THR A 267 9.62 -43.97 -0.55
N GLY A 268 8.65 -43.56 -1.38
CA GLY A 268 7.31 -44.16 -1.38
C GLY A 268 6.25 -43.37 -2.17
N PRO A 269 5.76 -43.87 -3.32
CA PRO A 269 4.75 -43.17 -4.13
C PRO A 269 3.37 -43.03 -3.46
N THR A 270 3.07 -43.84 -2.43
CA THR A 270 1.72 -43.92 -1.85
C THR A 270 1.47 -42.92 -0.71
N GLN A 271 2.50 -42.58 0.08
CA GLN A 271 2.36 -41.62 1.20
C GLN A 271 2.35 -40.15 0.75
N ALA A 272 3.12 -39.81 -0.31
CA ALA A 272 3.14 -38.46 -0.86
C ALA A 272 1.82 -38.08 -1.56
N GLN A 273 1.11 -39.04 -2.15
CA GLN A 273 -0.18 -38.79 -2.79
C GLN A 273 -1.30 -38.56 -1.77
N SER A 274 -1.30 -39.26 -0.63
CA SER A 274 -2.32 -39.06 0.42
C SER A 274 -2.24 -37.70 1.11
N SER A 275 -1.03 -37.18 1.35
CA SER A 275 -0.84 -35.85 1.96
C SER A 275 -1.13 -34.70 0.98
N LEU A 276 -0.77 -34.85 -0.30
CA LEU A 276 -1.13 -33.87 -1.35
C LEU A 276 -2.64 -33.86 -1.66
N GLN A 277 -3.31 -35.02 -1.66
CA GLN A 277 -4.76 -35.10 -1.86
C GLN A 277 -5.54 -34.58 -0.64
N SER A 278 -5.03 -34.75 0.58
CA SER A 278 -5.61 -34.17 1.81
C SER A 278 -5.59 -32.63 1.79
N LEU A 279 -4.50 -32.02 1.31
CA LEU A 279 -4.38 -30.57 1.17
C LEU A 279 -5.28 -30.02 0.04
N ASN A 280 -5.33 -30.68 -1.11
CA ASN A 280 -6.15 -30.23 -2.25
C ASN A 280 -7.66 -30.43 -2.03
N ASN A 281 -8.08 -31.44 -1.26
CA ASN A 281 -9.50 -31.71 -1.02
C ASN A 281 -10.12 -30.84 0.08
N HIS A 282 -9.33 -30.24 0.99
CA HIS A 282 -9.88 -29.30 1.99
C HIS A 282 -10.26 -27.93 1.40
N HIS A 283 -9.64 -27.50 0.30
CA HIS A 283 -9.92 -26.20 -0.33
C HIS A 283 -11.16 -26.17 -1.24
N SER A 284 -11.77 -27.30 -1.60
CA SER A 284 -12.52 -27.35 -2.85
C SER A 284 -13.99 -26.92 -2.78
N ASN A 285 -14.71 -26.94 -1.64
CA ASN A 285 -16.10 -26.42 -1.63
C ASN A 285 -16.63 -25.86 -0.28
N GLN A 286 -16.24 -26.38 0.90
CA GLN A 286 -16.77 -25.87 2.19
C GLN A 286 -16.07 -24.59 2.69
N GLU A 287 -14.79 -24.41 2.37
CA GLU A 287 -14.04 -23.21 2.81
C GLU A 287 -14.40 -21.92 2.06
N ARG A 288 -15.14 -22.01 0.94
CA ARG A 288 -15.53 -20.85 0.13
C ARG A 288 -16.69 -20.06 0.73
N GLU A 289 -17.43 -20.61 1.69
CA GLU A 289 -18.55 -19.90 2.34
C GLU A 289 -18.08 -18.67 3.14
N PHE A 290 -16.80 -18.59 3.50
CA PHE A 290 -16.23 -17.53 4.32
C PHE A 290 -15.15 -16.72 3.60
N TRP A 291 -15.15 -16.73 2.27
CA TRP A 291 -14.17 -16.01 1.48
C TRP A 291 -14.53 -14.53 1.37
N ASP A 292 -13.76 -13.68 2.02
CA ASP A 292 -14.03 -12.24 2.02
C ASP A 292 -13.34 -11.51 0.83
N PRO A 293 -13.77 -10.28 0.50
CA PRO A 293 -13.16 -9.50 -0.57
C PRO A 293 -11.66 -9.24 -0.38
N ASN A 294 -11.19 -9.07 0.85
CA ASN A 294 -9.80 -8.74 1.17
C ASN A 294 -8.91 -10.00 1.11
N GLU A 295 -9.45 -11.18 1.37
CA GLU A 295 -8.82 -12.48 1.15
C GLU A 295 -8.60 -12.75 -0.33
N GLU A 296 -9.54 -12.36 -1.19
CA GLU A 296 -9.32 -12.41 -2.64
C GLU A 296 -8.20 -11.44 -3.06
N LEU A 297 -8.07 -10.26 -2.43
CA LEU A 297 -6.92 -9.36 -2.67
C LEU A 297 -5.61 -9.99 -2.19
N PHE A 298 -5.62 -10.65 -1.02
CA PHE A 298 -4.46 -11.36 -0.50
C PHE A 298 -4.05 -12.50 -1.43
N ASP A 299 -5.02 -13.26 -1.95
CA ASP A 299 -4.76 -14.33 -2.91
C ASP A 299 -4.14 -13.78 -4.20
N VAL A 300 -4.59 -12.61 -4.67
CA VAL A 300 -3.96 -11.94 -5.82
C VAL A 300 -2.50 -11.58 -5.51
N ILE A 301 -2.19 -11.05 -4.32
CA ILE A 301 -0.80 -10.75 -3.91
C ILE A 301 0.04 -12.02 -3.89
N ARG A 302 -0.44 -13.05 -3.18
CA ARG A 302 0.23 -14.34 -3.07
C ARG A 302 0.51 -14.97 -4.43
N VAL A 303 -0.52 -15.05 -5.27
CA VAL A 303 -0.39 -15.65 -6.59
C VAL A 303 0.48 -14.78 -7.48
N LEU A 304 0.48 -13.46 -7.33
CA LEU A 304 1.40 -12.58 -8.05
C LEU A 304 2.85 -12.79 -7.62
N ASP A 305 3.10 -12.92 -6.31
CA ASP A 305 4.44 -13.10 -5.74
C ASP A 305 5.02 -14.49 -6.02
N ARG A 306 4.21 -15.53 -6.20
CA ARG A 306 4.68 -16.83 -6.71
C ARG A 306 4.66 -16.93 -8.24
N GLY A 307 3.76 -16.14 -8.79
CA GLY A 307 3.30 -16.13 -10.17
C GLY A 307 3.06 -17.52 -10.77
N GLU A 308 2.09 -18.17 -10.15
CA GLU A 308 1.53 -19.43 -10.60
C GLU A 308 0.45 -19.23 -11.69
N GLU A 309 -0.08 -18.00 -11.83
CA GLU A 309 -1.18 -17.68 -12.74
C GLU A 309 -0.85 -16.55 -13.71
N SER A 310 -1.54 -16.53 -14.86
CA SER A 310 -1.44 -15.45 -15.83
C SER A 310 -2.11 -14.18 -15.31
N LEU A 311 -1.59 -13.00 -15.72
CA LEU A 311 -2.16 -11.70 -15.34
C LEU A 311 -3.66 -11.58 -15.64
N GLY A 312 -4.15 -12.21 -16.71
CA GLY A 312 -5.58 -12.23 -17.04
C GLY A 312 -6.45 -12.85 -15.93
N ARG A 313 -5.98 -13.93 -15.30
CA ARG A 313 -6.67 -14.55 -14.15
C ARG A 313 -6.60 -13.67 -12.90
N LEU A 314 -5.45 -13.03 -12.67
CA LEU A 314 -5.28 -12.09 -11.56
C LEU A 314 -6.22 -10.89 -11.66
N TYR A 315 -6.42 -10.32 -12.86
CA TYR A 315 -7.44 -9.30 -13.07
C TYR A 315 -8.84 -9.82 -12.75
N ALA A 316 -9.19 -11.03 -13.22
CA ALA A 316 -10.49 -11.62 -12.95
C ALA A 316 -10.75 -11.78 -11.45
N LYS A 317 -9.77 -12.26 -10.66
CA LYS A 317 -9.83 -12.32 -9.20
C LYS A 317 -9.99 -10.95 -8.56
N LEU A 318 -9.23 -9.96 -9.02
CA LEU A 318 -9.29 -8.59 -8.49
C LEU A 318 -10.65 -7.90 -8.80
N PHE A 319 -11.27 -8.19 -9.95
CA PHE A 319 -12.63 -7.75 -10.25
C PHE A 319 -13.68 -8.53 -9.45
N LYS A 320 -13.46 -9.82 -9.20
CA LYS A 320 -14.31 -10.65 -8.33
C LYS A 320 -14.31 -10.10 -6.90
N ALA A 321 -13.15 -9.74 -6.35
CA ALA A 321 -13.02 -9.09 -5.06
C ALA A 321 -13.91 -7.84 -4.97
N LYS A 322 -13.83 -6.95 -5.96
CA LYS A 322 -14.67 -5.74 -6.01
C LYS A 322 -16.16 -6.05 -6.19
N ARG A 323 -16.52 -7.09 -6.94
CA ARG A 323 -17.93 -7.50 -7.10
C ARG A 323 -18.51 -8.06 -5.81
N MET A 324 -17.72 -8.75 -5.00
CA MET A 324 -18.16 -9.26 -3.69
C MET A 324 -18.60 -8.13 -2.76
N THR A 325 -18.03 -6.92 -2.89
CA THR A 325 -18.46 -5.74 -2.10
C THR A 325 -19.76 -5.13 -2.57
N LEU A 326 -20.13 -5.36 -3.84
CA LEU A 326 -21.34 -4.80 -4.45
C LEU A 326 -22.53 -5.73 -4.33
N SER A 327 -22.31 -7.00 -3.97
CA SER A 327 -23.42 -7.91 -3.69
C SER A 327 -24.09 -7.40 -2.41
N PRO A 328 -25.29 -6.79 -2.48
CA PRO A 328 -26.01 -6.43 -1.27
C PRO A 328 -26.15 -7.72 -0.46
N SER A 329 -26.02 -7.67 0.86
CA SER A 329 -26.32 -8.83 1.69
C SER A 329 -27.81 -9.18 1.53
N THR A 330 -28.14 -9.97 0.50
CA THR A 330 -29.51 -10.18 0.00
C THR A 330 -30.39 -10.99 0.94
N ASN A 331 -30.04 -11.12 2.23
CA ASN A 331 -30.79 -11.85 3.24
C ASN A 331 -31.25 -10.97 4.43
N HIS A 332 -31.32 -9.64 4.27
CA HIS A 332 -31.98 -8.78 5.27
C HIS A 332 -33.53 -8.75 5.18
N ASN A 333 -34.14 -9.53 4.28
CA ASN A 333 -35.60 -9.60 4.15
C ASN A 333 -36.24 -10.80 4.88
N LEU A 334 -35.57 -11.40 5.86
CA LEU A 334 -36.23 -12.24 6.86
C LEU A 334 -36.54 -11.39 8.09
N PRO A 335 -37.79 -10.93 8.26
CA PRO A 335 -38.24 -10.34 9.51
C PRO A 335 -38.41 -11.49 10.50
N ASN A 336 -37.38 -11.81 11.25
CA ASN A 336 -37.54 -12.62 12.45
C ASN A 336 -36.70 -12.01 13.57
N ASP A 337 -37.43 -11.22 14.37
CA ASP A 337 -37.26 -10.96 15.79
C ASP A 337 -35.93 -11.35 16.44
N GLY A 338 -35.17 -10.31 16.82
CA GLY A 338 -34.75 -10.21 18.21
C GLY A 338 -33.27 -10.37 18.54
N ASP A 339 -32.39 -10.82 17.63
CA ASP A 339 -30.97 -10.97 17.97
C ASP A 339 -30.07 -9.86 17.36
N PRO A 340 -29.51 -8.95 18.19
CA PRO A 340 -28.86 -7.71 17.74
C PRO A 340 -27.37 -7.87 17.36
N LEU A 341 -26.91 -9.07 16.98
CA LEU A 341 -25.53 -9.28 16.54
C LEU A 341 -25.37 -8.92 15.06
N LYS A 342 -25.45 -7.62 14.74
CA LYS A 342 -24.99 -7.09 13.46
C LYS A 342 -23.49 -7.40 13.33
N VAL A 343 -23.15 -8.39 12.50
CA VAL A 343 -21.77 -8.67 12.13
C VAL A 343 -21.18 -7.37 11.56
N PRO A 344 -20.05 -6.86 12.08
CA PRO A 344 -19.44 -5.64 11.57
C PRO A 344 -19.17 -5.78 10.07
N GLU A 345 -19.68 -4.85 9.27
CA GLU A 345 -19.35 -4.79 7.85
C GLU A 345 -17.83 -4.60 7.72
N ARG A 346 -17.13 -5.62 7.21
CA ARG A 346 -15.71 -5.50 6.90
C ARG A 346 -15.58 -4.49 5.76
N LYS A 347 -14.93 -3.35 6.01
CA LYS A 347 -14.67 -2.38 4.93
C LYS A 347 -13.73 -3.03 3.91
N PHE A 348 -14.02 -2.79 2.64
CA PHE A 348 -13.18 -3.26 1.54
C PHE A 348 -11.93 -2.40 1.42
N ASP A 349 -10.77 -3.03 1.33
CA ASP A 349 -9.48 -2.36 1.21
C ASP A 349 -9.27 -1.81 -0.22
N GLN A 350 -9.83 -0.63 -0.46
CA GLN A 350 -9.74 0.07 -1.74
C GLN A 350 -8.32 0.50 -2.08
N LEU A 351 -7.52 0.87 -1.07
CA LEU A 351 -6.12 1.27 -1.24
C LEU A 351 -5.31 0.12 -1.85
N SER A 352 -5.40 -1.07 -1.24
CA SER A 352 -4.75 -2.27 -1.76
C SER A 352 -5.25 -2.66 -3.13
N TRP A 353 -6.56 -2.53 -3.39
CA TRP A 353 -7.13 -2.82 -4.71
C TRP A 353 -6.55 -1.93 -5.81
N PHE A 354 -6.45 -0.61 -5.58
CA PHE A 354 -5.86 0.33 -6.54
C PHE A 354 -4.35 0.08 -6.71
N GLY A 355 -3.62 -0.10 -5.61
CA GLY A 355 -2.19 -0.39 -5.68
C GLY A 355 -1.89 -1.69 -6.42
N LEU A 356 -2.70 -2.76 -6.22
CA LEU A 356 -2.51 -4.02 -6.94
C LEU A 356 -2.81 -3.85 -8.43
N LYS A 357 -3.83 -3.09 -8.80
CA LYS A 357 -4.06 -2.74 -10.20
C LYS A 357 -2.88 -2.00 -10.80
N ALA A 358 -2.34 -1.02 -10.09
CA ALA A 358 -1.15 -0.31 -10.56
C ALA A 358 0.01 -1.29 -10.82
N LYS A 359 0.31 -2.18 -9.87
CA LYS A 359 1.34 -3.21 -10.01
C LYS A 359 1.09 -4.13 -11.21
N LEU A 360 -0.14 -4.63 -11.40
CA LEU A 360 -0.50 -5.46 -12.56
C LEU A 360 -0.33 -4.71 -13.89
N TRP A 361 -0.76 -3.45 -13.97
CA TRP A 361 -0.58 -2.62 -15.18
C TRP A 361 0.89 -2.33 -15.45
N TYR A 362 1.69 -2.10 -14.41
CA TYR A 362 3.13 -1.98 -14.54
C TYR A 362 3.71 -3.24 -15.16
N LEU A 363 3.37 -4.43 -14.66
CA LEU A 363 3.90 -5.70 -15.17
C LEU A 363 3.55 -5.96 -16.63
N GLN A 364 2.40 -5.46 -17.08
CA GLN A 364 1.98 -5.48 -18.48
C GLN A 364 2.66 -4.40 -19.35
N GLY A 365 3.57 -3.59 -18.80
CA GLY A 365 4.22 -2.49 -19.52
C GLY A 365 3.36 -1.22 -19.65
N GLN A 366 2.12 -1.22 -19.15
CA GLN A 366 1.19 -0.09 -19.26
C GLN A 366 1.43 0.96 -18.17
N HIS A 367 2.52 1.70 -18.37
CA HIS A 367 3.04 2.69 -17.45
C HIS A 367 2.08 3.86 -17.14
N SER A 368 1.32 4.34 -18.12
CA SER A 368 0.37 5.43 -17.96
C SER A 368 -0.78 5.05 -17.04
N LEU A 369 -1.41 3.89 -17.26
CA LEU A 369 -2.47 3.37 -16.39
C LEU A 369 -1.95 3.08 -14.99
N CYS A 370 -0.76 2.51 -14.87
CA CYS A 370 -0.13 2.32 -13.57
C CYS A 370 -0.02 3.64 -12.79
N ASN A 371 0.42 4.73 -13.42
CA ASN A 371 0.48 6.04 -12.75
C ASN A 371 -0.90 6.51 -12.30
N VAL A 372 -1.93 6.39 -13.15
CA VAL A 372 -3.30 6.77 -12.81
C VAL A 372 -3.79 6.02 -11.58
N TYR A 373 -3.55 4.71 -11.51
CA TYR A 373 -3.97 3.89 -10.37
C TYR A 373 -3.15 4.13 -9.09
N GLU A 374 -1.85 4.45 -9.21
CA GLU A 374 -1.06 4.93 -8.07
C GLU A 374 -1.59 6.27 -7.55
N ASP A 375 -1.87 7.23 -8.44
CA ASP A 375 -2.39 8.54 -8.07
C ASP A 375 -3.77 8.40 -7.39
N LEU A 376 -4.64 7.51 -7.89
CA LEU A 376 -5.92 7.19 -7.25
C LEU A 376 -5.72 6.62 -5.84
N ALA A 377 -4.81 5.65 -5.68
CA ALA A 377 -4.50 5.06 -4.38
C ALA A 377 -3.96 6.10 -3.38
N LEU A 378 -3.06 6.98 -3.83
CA LEU A 378 -2.47 8.03 -2.99
C LEU A 378 -3.46 9.16 -2.67
N SER A 379 -4.46 9.40 -3.54
CA SER A 379 -5.50 10.40 -3.32
C SER A 379 -6.58 9.99 -2.31
N MET A 380 -6.62 8.72 -1.91
CA MET A 380 -7.58 8.24 -0.91
C MET A 380 -7.36 8.94 0.44
N LYS A 381 -8.44 9.32 1.12
CA LYS A 381 -8.34 10.02 2.42
C LYS A 381 -7.94 9.05 3.53
N ALA A 382 -7.24 9.55 4.56
CA ALA A 382 -6.86 8.76 5.73
C ALA A 382 -8.07 8.16 6.47
N GLU A 383 -9.24 8.80 6.41
CA GLU A 383 -10.49 8.26 6.99
C GLU A 383 -11.02 7.01 6.26
N GLU A 384 -10.62 6.84 5.00
CA GLU A 384 -10.94 5.69 4.16
C GLU A 384 -9.85 4.61 4.19
N GLU A 385 -8.67 4.95 4.74
CA GLU A 385 -7.71 3.94 5.15
C GLU A 385 -8.37 3.16 6.29
N LEU A 386 -8.71 1.90 5.99
CA LEU A 386 -8.92 0.92 7.06
C LEU A 386 -7.75 1.04 8.04
N ASP A 387 -8.03 0.83 9.34
CA ASP A 387 -7.02 0.57 10.37
C ASP A 387 -5.80 -0.12 9.74
N GLU A 388 -4.56 0.28 10.10
CA GLU A 388 -3.21 -0.08 9.58
C GLU A 388 -2.95 -1.51 9.03
N LYS A 389 -3.91 -2.42 9.18
CA LYS A 389 -4.01 -3.78 8.67
C LYS A 389 -4.34 -3.89 7.17
N GLY A 390 -4.36 -2.80 6.40
CA GLY A 390 -4.46 -2.87 4.94
C GLY A 390 -3.36 -3.76 4.35
N LEU A 391 -3.66 -4.49 3.27
CA LEU A 391 -2.67 -5.39 2.65
C LEU A 391 -1.48 -4.62 2.06
N MET A 392 -1.73 -3.41 1.57
CA MET A 392 -0.73 -2.47 1.09
C MET A 392 -0.92 -1.11 1.75
N SER A 393 0.18 -0.56 2.28
CA SER A 393 0.20 0.82 2.78
C SER A 393 0.45 1.82 1.65
N LYS A 394 0.06 3.08 1.83
CA LYS A 394 0.42 4.18 0.92
C LYS A 394 1.93 4.23 0.71
N THR A 395 2.69 4.04 1.78
CA THR A 395 4.14 3.95 1.74
C THR A 395 4.64 2.83 0.83
N THR A 396 3.98 1.67 0.80
CA THR A 396 4.33 0.58 -0.11
C THR A 396 4.12 1.00 -1.57
N ILE A 397 3.02 1.70 -1.87
CA ILE A 397 2.73 2.22 -3.21
C ILE A 397 3.74 3.31 -3.61
N LEU A 398 4.15 4.18 -2.68
CA LEU A 398 5.19 5.19 -2.92
C LEU A 398 6.55 4.54 -3.16
N CYS A 399 6.90 3.48 -2.43
CA CYS A 399 8.11 2.68 -2.66
C CYS A 399 8.10 2.08 -4.07
N ASP A 400 7.01 1.43 -4.47
CA ASP A 400 6.85 0.87 -5.81
C ASP A 400 7.00 1.96 -6.89
N ARG A 401 6.32 3.12 -6.72
CA ARG A 401 6.44 4.27 -7.63
C ARG A 401 7.89 4.77 -7.72
N ALA A 402 8.57 4.92 -6.61
CA ALA A 402 9.96 5.36 -6.55
C ALA A 402 10.90 4.36 -7.25
N THR A 403 10.72 3.05 -7.03
CA THR A 403 11.45 2.00 -7.75
C THR A 403 11.21 2.10 -9.26
N ARG A 404 9.97 2.31 -9.71
CA ARG A 404 9.65 2.46 -11.15
C ARG A 404 10.32 3.69 -11.74
N LEU A 405 10.28 4.83 -11.07
CA LEU A 405 10.97 6.06 -11.51
C LEU A 405 12.48 5.83 -11.62
N ALA A 406 13.08 5.19 -10.62
CA ALA A 406 14.50 4.85 -10.64
C ALA A 406 14.88 3.89 -11.78
N LYS A 407 14.05 2.87 -12.05
CA LYS A 407 14.21 1.97 -13.21
C LYS A 407 14.16 2.75 -14.54
N ARG A 408 13.39 3.83 -14.61
CA ARG A 408 13.34 4.75 -15.78
C ARG A 408 14.48 5.77 -15.84
N GLY A 409 15.39 5.79 -14.85
CA GLY A 409 16.47 6.79 -14.79
C GLY A 409 16.18 8.01 -13.93
N LEU A 410 14.94 8.18 -13.48
CA LEU A 410 14.51 9.31 -12.66
C LEU A 410 14.74 9.00 -11.17
N ILE A 411 15.99 8.67 -10.82
CA ILE A 411 16.34 8.21 -9.46
C ILE A 411 16.13 9.34 -8.44
N ILE A 412 16.50 10.58 -8.81
CA ILE A 412 16.37 11.74 -7.93
C ILE A 412 14.90 12.00 -7.60
N GLU A 413 14.00 11.92 -8.58
CA GLU A 413 12.56 12.07 -8.36
C GLU A 413 12.01 10.98 -7.43
N GLY A 414 12.44 9.73 -7.62
CA GLY A 414 12.10 8.62 -6.72
C GLY A 414 12.59 8.88 -5.28
N LEU A 415 13.82 9.37 -5.11
CA LEU A 415 14.36 9.73 -3.79
C LEU A 415 13.61 10.89 -3.14
N ILE A 416 13.23 11.92 -3.91
CA ILE A 416 12.44 13.05 -3.41
C ILE A 416 11.12 12.54 -2.83
N ILE A 417 10.40 11.69 -3.57
CA ILE A 417 9.13 11.10 -3.10
C ILE A 417 9.31 10.37 -1.76
N LEU A 418 10.36 9.56 -1.63
CA LEU A 418 10.63 8.79 -0.41
C LEU A 418 11.05 9.69 0.76
N VAL A 419 11.86 10.72 0.50
CA VAL A 419 12.32 11.66 1.53
C VAL A 419 11.16 12.54 2.00
N GLU A 420 10.30 13.01 1.10
CA GLU A 420 9.09 13.74 1.47
C GLU A 420 8.17 12.91 2.37
N GLU A 421 8.01 11.62 2.06
CA GLU A 421 7.23 10.69 2.88
C GLU A 421 7.85 10.49 4.26
N ALA A 422 9.18 10.31 4.32
CA ALA A 422 9.91 10.22 5.58
C ALA A 422 9.80 11.51 6.43
N ILE A 423 9.85 12.69 5.79
CA ILE A 423 9.77 14.00 6.48
C ILE A 423 8.37 14.29 7.02
N LYS A 424 7.31 13.77 6.39
CA LYS A 424 5.93 14.03 6.84
C LYS A 424 5.61 13.49 8.25
N ASN A 425 6.54 12.81 8.93
CA ASN A 425 6.50 12.43 10.35
C ASN A 425 5.29 11.58 10.78
N GLN A 426 4.52 11.06 9.82
CA GLN A 426 3.35 10.21 10.07
C GLN A 426 3.56 8.76 9.60
N CYS A 427 4.77 8.40 9.18
CA CYS A 427 5.08 7.02 8.87
C CYS A 427 5.13 6.20 10.17
N SER A 428 4.45 5.06 10.19
CA SER A 428 4.68 4.03 11.19
C SER A 428 6.16 3.62 11.18
N ALA A 429 6.70 3.13 12.30
CA ALA A 429 8.10 2.67 12.34
C ALA A 429 8.40 1.63 11.24
N ARG A 430 7.42 0.76 10.95
CA ARG A 430 7.50 -0.24 9.88
C ARG A 430 7.53 0.38 8.49
N ASP A 431 6.73 1.41 8.24
CA ASP A 431 6.73 2.13 6.97
C ASP A 431 8.03 2.93 6.80
N PHE A 432 8.56 3.51 7.88
CA PHE A 432 9.87 4.15 7.87
C PHE A 432 10.99 3.17 7.52
N GLU A 433 11.01 1.97 8.11
CA GLU A 433 11.98 0.91 7.75
C GLU A 433 11.91 0.57 6.26
N LYS A 434 10.70 0.42 5.70
CA LYS A 434 10.52 0.15 4.26
C LYS A 434 11.05 1.29 3.39
N VAL A 435 10.72 2.54 3.74
CA VAL A 435 11.19 3.73 3.01
C VAL A 435 12.70 3.82 3.07
N HIS A 436 13.26 3.62 4.26
CA HIS A 436 14.68 3.63 4.50
C HIS A 436 15.38 2.56 3.65
N ASP A 437 14.92 1.31 3.69
CA ASP A 437 15.45 0.23 2.85
C ASP A 437 15.39 0.58 1.36
N MET A 438 14.26 1.11 0.90
CA MET A 438 14.07 1.51 -0.49
C MET A 438 15.00 2.67 -0.89
N ILE A 439 15.24 3.64 -0.02
CA ILE A 439 16.22 4.72 -0.28
C ILE A 439 17.60 4.12 -0.54
N PHE A 440 18.04 3.16 0.28
CA PHE A 440 19.31 2.47 0.07
C PHE A 440 19.33 1.67 -1.22
N ASP A 441 18.24 0.98 -1.57
CA ASP A 441 18.13 0.28 -2.85
C ASP A 441 18.23 1.24 -4.05
N LEU A 442 17.63 2.43 -3.97
CA LEU A 442 17.73 3.45 -5.01
C LEU A 442 19.15 4.05 -5.12
N LEU A 443 19.83 4.26 -3.99
CA LEU A 443 21.22 4.71 -3.97
C LEU A 443 22.17 3.64 -4.51
N GLU A 444 21.90 2.36 -4.21
CA GLU A 444 22.61 1.22 -4.76
C GLU A 444 22.45 1.16 -6.28
N MET A 445 21.21 1.31 -6.78
CA MET A 445 20.92 1.41 -8.21
C MET A 445 21.65 2.59 -8.88
N LYS A 446 21.76 3.73 -8.19
CA LYS A 446 22.49 4.90 -8.69
C LYS A 446 23.99 4.62 -8.78
N ALA A 447 24.60 4.12 -7.72
CA ALA A 447 26.03 3.78 -7.68
C ALA A 447 26.38 2.73 -8.75
N PHE A 448 25.50 1.75 -8.97
CA PHE A 448 25.65 0.76 -10.03
C PHE A 448 25.65 1.38 -11.43
N LYS A 449 24.73 2.33 -11.70
CA LYS A 449 24.69 3.04 -12.99
C LYS A 449 25.91 3.93 -13.21
N GLU A 450 26.37 4.60 -12.16
CA GLU A 450 27.59 5.44 -12.19
C GLU A 450 28.88 4.62 -12.24
N ARG A 451 28.80 3.30 -11.98
CA ARG A 451 29.96 2.38 -11.87
C ARG A 451 30.97 2.84 -10.83
N ASP A 452 30.51 3.40 -9.73
CA ASP A 452 31.36 3.73 -8.57
C ASP A 452 31.27 2.59 -7.54
N PRO A 453 32.15 1.56 -7.62
CA PRO A 453 32.12 0.44 -6.68
C PRO A 453 32.42 0.88 -5.25
N ASN A 454 33.11 2.01 -5.05
CA ASN A 454 33.41 2.51 -3.71
C ASN A 454 32.16 3.09 -3.04
N GLN A 455 31.32 3.81 -3.80
CA GLN A 455 30.02 4.27 -3.29
C GLN A 455 29.10 3.10 -2.99
N TYR A 456 29.05 2.09 -3.88
CA TYR A 456 28.29 0.87 -3.65
C TYR A 456 28.66 0.19 -2.33
N LEU A 457 29.96 -0.08 -2.12
CA LEU A 457 30.48 -0.70 -0.89
C LEU A 457 30.23 0.17 0.35
N LYS A 458 30.24 1.50 0.21
CA LYS A 458 29.88 2.41 1.31
C LYS A 458 28.41 2.26 1.69
N PHE A 459 27.50 2.25 0.71
CA PHE A 459 26.07 2.08 0.98
C PHE A 459 25.76 0.72 1.59
N GLU A 460 26.42 -0.34 1.12
CA GLU A 460 26.32 -1.67 1.71
C GLU A 460 26.76 -1.68 3.18
N LYS A 461 27.83 -0.94 3.52
CA LYS A 461 28.31 -0.80 4.91
C LYS A 461 27.37 0.04 5.80
N TYR A 462 26.74 1.06 5.24
CA TYR A 462 25.83 1.94 5.99
C TYR A 462 24.41 1.40 6.11
N ARG A 463 24.07 0.38 5.31
CA ARG A 463 22.81 -0.32 5.47
C ARG A 463 22.83 -0.99 6.85
N PRO A 464 22.00 -0.55 7.81
CA PRO A 464 21.94 -1.19 9.11
C PRO A 464 21.62 -2.67 8.87
N GLY A 465 22.15 -3.55 9.72
CA GLY A 465 22.05 -5.01 9.59
C GLY A 465 20.62 -5.58 9.64
N LEU A 466 19.60 -4.76 9.39
CA LEU A 466 18.31 -5.20 8.90
C LEU A 466 18.56 -6.14 7.72
N SER A 467 18.24 -7.41 7.95
CA SER A 467 18.25 -8.45 6.93
C SER A 467 17.65 -7.84 5.69
N ARG A 468 18.45 -7.77 4.60
CA ARG A 468 17.99 -7.47 3.24
C ARG A 468 16.63 -8.13 3.18
N THR A 469 15.56 -7.34 3.08
CA THR A 469 14.24 -7.89 2.77
C THR A 469 14.46 -8.41 1.36
N LYS A 470 15.02 -9.63 1.26
CA LYS A 470 15.27 -10.30 0.00
C LYS A 470 13.89 -10.32 -0.60
N SER A 471 13.64 -9.42 -1.55
CA SER A 471 12.43 -9.42 -2.35
C SER A 471 12.25 -10.88 -2.69
N SER A 472 11.08 -11.44 -2.33
CA SER A 472 10.89 -12.89 -2.22
C SER A 472 11.65 -13.55 -3.36
N THR A 473 12.67 -14.35 -3.04
CA THR A 473 13.55 -14.97 -4.04
C THR A 473 12.74 -15.76 -5.06
N ASN A 474 11.49 -16.08 -4.71
CA ASN A 474 10.50 -16.79 -5.49
C ASN A 474 9.61 -15.90 -6.39
N SER A 475 9.75 -14.57 -6.37
CA SER A 475 9.04 -13.70 -7.31
C SER A 475 9.34 -14.09 -8.74
N ILE A 476 8.32 -14.23 -9.60
CA ILE A 476 8.58 -14.49 -11.03
C ILE A 476 9.49 -13.41 -11.59
N GLU A 477 9.29 -12.15 -11.21
CA GLU A 477 10.13 -11.05 -11.70
C GLU A 477 11.61 -11.34 -11.40
N ASN A 478 11.90 -11.81 -10.18
CA ASN A 478 13.24 -12.20 -9.75
C ASN A 478 13.73 -13.42 -10.55
N ARG A 479 12.93 -14.48 -10.67
CA ARG A 479 13.28 -15.68 -11.43
C ARG A 479 13.60 -15.37 -12.90
N VAL A 480 12.77 -14.55 -13.55
CA VAL A 480 12.99 -14.11 -14.93
C VAL A 480 14.23 -13.23 -15.03
N ASN A 481 14.44 -12.32 -14.07
CA ASN A 481 15.65 -11.52 -14.00
C ASN A 481 16.92 -12.37 -13.81
N GLU A 482 16.88 -13.40 -12.97
CA GLU A 482 17.98 -14.35 -12.76
C GLU A 482 18.27 -15.14 -14.02
N LEU A 483 17.25 -15.62 -14.73
CA LEU A 483 17.44 -16.27 -16.03
C LEU A 483 18.08 -15.32 -17.04
N CYS A 484 17.63 -14.06 -17.09
CA CYS A 484 18.24 -13.03 -17.94
C CYS A 484 19.70 -12.75 -17.56
N GLN A 485 20.02 -12.62 -16.28
CA GLN A 485 21.40 -12.40 -15.80
C GLN A 485 22.29 -13.60 -16.11
N LYS A 486 21.80 -14.82 -15.89
CA LYS A 486 22.51 -16.06 -16.21
C LYS A 486 22.77 -16.18 -17.71
N ALA A 487 21.79 -15.83 -18.54
CA ALA A 487 21.95 -15.79 -19.99
C ALA A 487 22.99 -14.75 -20.43
N GLN A 488 22.98 -13.55 -19.84
CA GLN A 488 23.98 -12.52 -20.11
C GLN A 488 25.39 -12.98 -19.74
N LYS A 489 25.56 -13.60 -18.57
CA LYS A 489 26.86 -14.15 -18.14
C LYS A 489 27.37 -15.22 -19.12
N LEU A 490 26.51 -16.16 -19.54
CA LEU A 490 26.89 -17.16 -20.55
C LEU A 490 27.24 -16.54 -21.91
N MET A 491 26.56 -15.45 -22.28
CA MET A 491 26.85 -14.70 -23.50
C MET A 491 28.22 -14.01 -23.42
N GLU A 492 28.60 -13.47 -22.27
CA GLU A 492 29.94 -12.91 -22.01
C GLU A 492 31.04 -13.99 -22.03
N GLU A 493 30.72 -15.21 -21.57
CA GLU A 493 31.59 -16.38 -21.64
C GLU A 493 31.68 -17.00 -23.06
N GLY A 494 30.94 -16.47 -24.03
CA GLY A 494 30.91 -16.97 -25.43
C GLY A 494 30.06 -18.23 -25.64
N GLN A 495 29.31 -18.69 -24.63
CA GLN A 495 28.43 -19.86 -24.70
C GLN A 495 27.04 -19.49 -25.26
N LEU A 496 27.01 -19.00 -26.50
CA LEU A 496 25.80 -18.44 -27.14
C LEU A 496 24.63 -19.44 -27.21
N SER A 497 24.89 -20.71 -27.52
CA SER A 497 23.84 -21.74 -27.62
C SER A 497 23.16 -22.03 -26.28
N ARG A 498 23.92 -22.08 -25.18
CA ARG A 498 23.37 -22.26 -23.83
C ARG A 498 22.62 -21.02 -23.36
N SER A 499 23.15 -19.83 -23.67
CA SER A 499 22.48 -18.56 -23.41
C SER A 499 21.10 -18.54 -24.09
N LEU A 500 21.03 -18.93 -25.37
CA LEU A 500 19.79 -19.01 -26.14
C LEU A 500 18.71 -19.89 -25.46
N CYS A 501 19.06 -21.08 -24.99
CA CYS A 501 18.12 -21.96 -24.28
C CYS A 501 17.54 -21.32 -23.01
N ILE A 502 18.38 -20.62 -22.23
CA ILE A 502 17.95 -19.93 -21.01
C ILE A 502 17.03 -18.76 -21.35
N ILE A 503 17.36 -18.00 -22.41
CA ILE A 503 16.54 -16.86 -22.84
C ILE A 503 15.18 -17.33 -23.34
N LEU A 504 15.12 -18.40 -24.13
CA LEU A 504 13.84 -18.96 -24.58
C LEU A 504 12.98 -19.42 -23.39
N SER A 505 13.60 -19.98 -22.35
CA SER A 505 12.92 -20.33 -21.10
C SER A 505 12.38 -19.08 -20.38
N SER A 506 13.19 -18.01 -20.34
CA SER A 506 12.82 -16.69 -19.78
C SER A 506 11.66 -16.04 -20.54
N MET A 507 11.68 -16.09 -21.87
CA MET A 507 10.63 -15.58 -22.75
C MET A 507 9.34 -16.39 -22.59
N SER A 508 9.43 -17.71 -22.63
CA SER A 508 8.27 -18.59 -22.44
C SER A 508 7.62 -18.38 -21.08
N LEU A 509 8.42 -18.21 -20.02
CA LEU A 509 7.90 -17.91 -18.68
C LEU A 509 7.25 -16.53 -18.64
N SER A 510 7.85 -15.51 -19.26
CA SER A 510 7.29 -14.15 -19.33
C SER A 510 5.97 -14.12 -20.11
N ASP A 511 5.87 -14.85 -21.21
CA ASP A 511 4.67 -14.93 -22.05
C ASP A 511 3.52 -15.65 -21.32
N GLN A 512 3.79 -16.83 -20.73
CA GLN A 512 2.80 -17.59 -19.95
C GLN A 512 2.20 -16.77 -18.81
N THR A 513 3.02 -15.90 -18.20
CA THR A 513 2.65 -15.10 -17.04
C THR A 513 2.10 -13.73 -17.45
N GLY A 514 2.41 -13.26 -18.67
CA GLY A 514 2.01 -11.97 -19.22
C GLY A 514 2.93 -10.80 -18.85
N LEU A 515 4.14 -11.07 -18.36
CA LEU A 515 5.13 -10.09 -17.91
C LEU A 515 5.84 -9.39 -19.09
N LYS A 516 5.12 -8.52 -19.80
CA LYS A 516 5.63 -7.84 -21.01
C LYS A 516 6.93 -7.06 -20.79
N ILE A 517 7.12 -6.43 -19.63
CA ILE A 517 8.39 -5.74 -19.31
C ILE A 517 9.56 -6.73 -19.33
N HIS A 518 9.38 -7.91 -18.77
CA HIS A 518 10.44 -8.91 -18.71
C HIS A 518 10.62 -9.65 -20.03
N GLU A 519 9.53 -9.80 -20.79
CA GLU A 519 9.57 -10.28 -22.17
C GLU A 519 10.43 -9.35 -23.03
N THR A 520 10.23 -8.03 -22.99
CA THR A 520 11.06 -7.07 -23.75
C THR A 520 12.55 -7.16 -23.37
N LYS A 521 12.87 -7.33 -22.08
CA LYS A 521 14.23 -7.54 -21.59
C LYS A 521 14.82 -8.87 -22.11
N SER A 522 14.06 -9.95 -22.07
CA SER A 522 14.48 -11.26 -22.57
C SER A 522 14.71 -11.22 -24.08
N SER A 523 13.79 -10.60 -24.82
CA SER A 523 13.89 -10.40 -26.27
C SER A 523 15.07 -9.54 -26.68
N SER A 524 15.40 -8.52 -25.89
CA SER A 524 16.61 -7.70 -26.08
C SER A 524 17.89 -8.56 -26.02
N ILE A 525 17.99 -9.44 -25.02
CA ILE A 525 19.13 -10.35 -24.87
C ILE A 525 19.12 -11.40 -25.99
N TRP A 526 17.94 -11.95 -26.33
CA TRP A 526 17.77 -12.88 -27.45
C TRP A 526 18.31 -12.30 -28.75
N LEU A 527 17.92 -11.07 -29.07
CA LEU A 527 18.34 -10.37 -30.28
C LEU A 527 19.86 -10.17 -30.31
N GLU A 528 20.47 -9.85 -29.17
CA GLU A 528 21.93 -9.75 -29.06
C GLU A 528 22.63 -11.08 -29.32
N VAL A 529 22.09 -12.19 -28.80
CA VAL A 529 22.62 -13.53 -29.07
C VAL A 529 22.48 -13.89 -30.56
N MET A 530 21.33 -13.60 -31.17
CA MET A 530 21.08 -13.88 -32.59
C MET A 530 22.01 -13.09 -33.52
N MET A 531 22.23 -11.80 -33.23
CA MET A 531 23.20 -10.98 -33.96
C MET A 531 24.62 -11.55 -33.85
N ARG A 532 25.03 -12.07 -32.68
CA ARG A 532 26.35 -12.72 -32.52
C ARG A 532 26.47 -14.05 -33.25
N LEU A 533 25.35 -14.74 -33.49
CA LEU A 533 25.29 -15.98 -34.28
C LEU A 533 25.18 -15.73 -35.79
N ASN A 534 25.15 -14.45 -36.23
CA ASN A 534 24.92 -14.04 -37.61
C ASN A 534 23.63 -14.62 -38.23
N GLN A 535 22.55 -14.77 -37.44
CA GLN A 535 21.26 -15.21 -37.95
C GLN A 535 20.39 -14.02 -38.33
N GLU A 536 19.65 -14.12 -39.43
CA GLU A 536 18.70 -13.09 -39.85
C GLU A 536 17.55 -12.98 -38.84
N VAL A 537 17.28 -11.74 -38.40
CA VAL A 537 16.20 -11.44 -37.45
C VAL A 537 15.25 -10.43 -38.08
N SER A 538 13.96 -10.74 -38.08
CA SER A 538 12.91 -9.85 -38.59
C SER A 538 12.69 -8.64 -37.66
N LEU A 539 12.57 -7.45 -38.26
CA LEU A 539 12.18 -6.22 -37.57
C LEU A 539 10.78 -6.28 -36.96
N GLU A 540 9.90 -7.15 -37.46
CA GLU A 540 8.52 -7.28 -36.97
C GLU A 540 8.48 -7.68 -35.49
N ILE A 541 9.44 -8.51 -35.06
CA ILE A 541 9.58 -8.94 -33.66
C ILE A 541 9.87 -7.71 -32.77
N LEU A 542 10.73 -6.78 -33.24
CA LEU A 542 11.06 -5.57 -32.49
C LEU A 542 9.92 -4.55 -32.43
N ASN A 543 9.00 -4.55 -33.39
CA ASN A 543 7.87 -3.63 -33.41
C ASN A 543 6.79 -3.99 -32.39
N GLN A 544 6.82 -5.20 -31.84
CA GLN A 544 5.93 -5.61 -30.74
C GLN A 544 6.38 -5.03 -29.38
N PHE A 545 7.64 -4.59 -29.26
CA PHE A 545 8.23 -4.11 -28.00
C PHE A 545 8.23 -2.59 -27.89
N ASN A 546 7.07 -1.99 -27.60
CA ASN A 546 6.91 -0.53 -27.52
C ASN A 546 7.39 0.12 -26.21
N ASP A 547 7.60 -0.65 -25.12
CA ASP A 547 7.56 -0.05 -23.77
C ASP A 547 8.91 0.46 -23.22
N SER A 548 10.07 0.00 -23.71
CA SER A 548 11.39 0.53 -23.29
C SER A 548 12.07 1.32 -24.40
N PHE A 549 11.62 2.55 -24.63
CA PHE A 549 12.04 3.41 -25.73
C PHE A 549 13.57 3.46 -25.99
N HIS A 550 14.42 3.47 -24.96
CA HIS A 550 15.86 3.63 -25.14
C HIS A 550 16.59 2.36 -25.65
N THR A 551 16.38 1.21 -25.00
CA THR A 551 17.00 -0.06 -25.40
C THR A 551 16.43 -0.53 -26.73
N THR A 552 15.12 -0.38 -26.97
CA THR A 552 14.49 -0.76 -28.23
C THR A 552 15.05 0.05 -29.40
N SER A 553 15.21 1.37 -29.27
CA SER A 553 15.83 2.18 -30.33
C SER A 553 17.27 1.77 -30.62
N LEU A 554 18.08 1.50 -29.59
CA LEU A 554 19.46 1.04 -29.80
C LEU A 554 19.52 -0.34 -30.48
N LEU A 555 18.62 -1.26 -30.11
CA LEU A 555 18.53 -2.58 -30.73
C LEU A 555 18.05 -2.51 -32.17
N LYS A 556 17.03 -1.68 -32.46
CA LYS A 556 16.57 -1.40 -33.82
C LYS A 556 17.72 -0.85 -34.66
N ALA A 557 18.48 0.11 -34.14
CA ALA A 557 19.68 0.61 -34.82
C ALA A 557 20.70 -0.51 -35.10
N ARG A 558 21.03 -1.34 -34.11
CA ARG A 558 21.98 -2.45 -34.28
C ARG A 558 21.52 -3.46 -35.32
N LEU A 559 20.24 -3.78 -35.35
CA LEU A 559 19.67 -4.71 -36.31
C LEU A 559 19.63 -4.12 -37.72
N GLU A 560 19.30 -2.84 -37.87
CA GLU A 560 19.39 -2.13 -39.16
C GLU A 560 20.85 -2.02 -39.63
N ILE A 561 21.83 -1.85 -38.74
CA ILE A 561 23.26 -1.91 -39.11
C ILE A 561 23.63 -3.31 -39.57
N PHE A 562 23.15 -4.34 -38.85
CA PHE A 562 23.44 -5.74 -39.16
C PHE A 562 22.84 -6.17 -40.51
N ASN A 563 21.59 -5.82 -40.77
CA ASN A 563 20.89 -6.11 -42.04
C ASN A 563 21.38 -5.19 -43.18
N GLY A 564 21.63 -3.90 -42.87
CA GLY A 564 21.99 -2.82 -43.78
C GLY A 564 23.45 -2.82 -44.23
N LEU A 565 24.21 -3.88 -43.96
CA LEU A 565 25.54 -4.04 -44.55
C LEU A 565 25.50 -4.02 -46.10
N ASN A 566 24.34 -4.14 -46.74
CA ASN A 566 24.19 -4.06 -48.19
C ASN A 566 23.37 -2.86 -48.72
N HIS A 567 22.68 -2.09 -47.88
CA HIS A 567 21.77 -1.02 -48.33
C HIS A 567 21.96 0.30 -47.56
N LEU A 568 22.12 1.42 -48.28
CA LEU A 568 22.33 2.74 -47.70
C LEU A 568 21.11 3.24 -46.90
N ASP A 569 19.90 2.91 -47.36
CA ASP A 569 18.65 3.33 -46.72
C ASP A 569 18.51 2.80 -45.28
N ASP A 570 18.97 1.57 -45.03
CA ASP A 570 18.91 0.95 -43.70
C ASP A 570 19.95 1.58 -42.75
N LEU A 571 21.12 1.97 -43.25
CA LEU A 571 22.09 2.75 -42.47
C LEU A 571 21.54 4.13 -42.09
N CYS A 572 20.76 4.78 -42.96
CA CYS A 572 20.07 6.03 -42.65
C CYS A 572 19.04 5.83 -41.53
N LYS A 573 18.19 4.80 -41.60
CA LYS A 573 17.25 4.46 -40.51
C LYS A 573 17.99 4.17 -39.20
N ALA A 574 19.12 3.47 -39.26
CA ALA A 574 19.94 3.21 -38.08
C ALA A 574 20.44 4.49 -37.43
N LEU A 575 20.82 5.52 -38.20
CA LEU A 575 21.23 6.82 -37.67
C LEU A 575 20.09 7.55 -36.95
N ASP A 576 18.86 7.44 -37.47
CA ASP A 576 17.66 8.00 -36.81
C ASP A 576 17.39 7.29 -35.48
N TYR A 577 17.45 5.96 -35.47
CA TYR A 577 17.30 5.16 -34.26
C TYR A 577 18.40 5.44 -33.23
N LEU A 578 19.67 5.61 -33.64
CA LEU A 578 20.76 6.00 -32.72
C LEU A 578 20.56 7.41 -32.17
N SER A 579 19.98 8.32 -32.95
CA SER A 579 19.65 9.67 -32.49
C SER A 579 18.55 9.66 -31.45
N MET A 580 17.48 8.88 -31.67
CA MET A 580 16.44 8.65 -30.67
C MET A 580 17.01 7.99 -29.40
N ALA A 581 17.78 6.92 -29.54
CA ALA A 581 18.42 6.22 -28.42
C ALA A 581 19.29 7.19 -27.60
N LYS A 582 20.11 8.02 -28.24
CA LYS A 582 20.93 9.04 -27.57
C LYS A 582 20.08 10.02 -26.77
N ILE A 583 18.98 10.53 -27.34
CA ILE A 583 18.08 11.45 -26.64
C ILE A 583 17.54 10.78 -25.37
N HIS A 584 17.15 9.51 -25.45
CA HIS A 584 16.65 8.79 -24.29
C HIS A 584 17.74 8.48 -23.26
N TYR A 585 18.93 8.03 -23.65
CA TYR A 585 20.03 7.81 -22.71
C TYR A 585 20.51 9.11 -22.06
N LYS A 586 20.42 10.25 -22.77
CA LYS A 586 20.66 11.58 -22.18
C LYS A 586 19.65 11.93 -21.10
N LYS A 587 18.38 11.55 -21.24
CA LYS A 587 17.36 11.74 -20.19
C LYS A 587 17.61 10.87 -18.95
N ILE A 588 18.25 9.71 -19.12
CA ILE A 588 18.56 8.75 -18.04
C ILE A 588 19.97 8.98 -17.46
N GLU A 589 20.72 9.92 -18.03
CA GLU A 589 22.11 10.23 -17.67
C GLU A 589 23.07 9.03 -17.82
N ASP A 590 22.79 8.10 -18.75
CA ASP A 590 23.69 6.98 -19.06
C ASP A 590 24.75 7.41 -20.09
N PHE A 591 25.77 8.12 -19.60
CA PHE A 591 26.85 8.66 -20.42
C PHE A 591 27.61 7.59 -21.22
N LYS A 592 27.70 6.37 -20.69
CA LYS A 592 28.38 5.27 -21.39
C LYS A 592 27.58 4.86 -22.62
N MET A 593 26.27 4.68 -22.49
CA MET A 593 25.44 4.33 -23.65
C MET A 593 25.36 5.47 -24.67
N ILE A 594 25.46 6.73 -24.24
CA ILE A 594 25.62 7.87 -25.14
C ILE A 594 26.91 7.76 -25.96
N GLN A 595 28.05 7.45 -25.33
CA GLN A 595 29.32 7.23 -26.03
C GLN A 595 29.23 6.05 -27.00
N VAL A 596 28.55 4.97 -26.62
CA VAL A 596 28.30 3.83 -27.50
C VAL A 596 27.49 4.26 -28.73
N CYS A 597 26.43 5.05 -28.54
CA CYS A 597 25.63 5.57 -29.66
C CYS A 597 26.47 6.45 -30.61
N GLU A 598 27.31 7.34 -30.07
CA GLU A 598 28.20 8.18 -30.88
C GLU A 598 29.24 7.35 -31.63
N LYS A 599 29.85 6.35 -30.97
CA LYS A 599 30.78 5.44 -31.62
C LYS A 599 30.13 4.70 -32.79
N TYR A 600 28.90 4.21 -32.63
CA TYR A 600 28.16 3.59 -33.73
C TYR A 600 27.86 4.59 -34.86
N LYS A 601 27.47 5.83 -34.54
CA LYS A 601 27.26 6.87 -35.56
C LYS A 601 28.54 7.17 -36.34
N GLU A 602 29.69 7.25 -35.68
CA GLU A 602 30.98 7.44 -36.34
C GLU A 602 31.36 6.27 -37.25
N ILE A 603 31.11 5.04 -36.81
CA ILE A 603 31.34 3.83 -37.61
C ILE A 603 30.45 3.86 -38.86
N ILE A 604 29.15 4.10 -38.71
CA ILE A 604 28.21 4.18 -39.85
C ILE A 604 28.61 5.28 -40.83
N LYS A 605 29.03 6.45 -40.33
CA LYS A 605 29.49 7.54 -41.21
C LYS A 605 30.71 7.14 -42.02
N LYS A 606 31.72 6.54 -41.39
CA LYS A 606 32.93 6.07 -42.07
C LYS A 606 32.63 4.99 -43.10
N GLU A 607 31.79 4.00 -42.76
CA GLU A 607 31.41 2.93 -43.70
C GLU A 607 30.49 3.43 -44.81
N GLY A 608 29.59 4.36 -44.50
CA GLY A 608 28.71 5.01 -45.46
C GLY A 608 29.48 5.84 -46.49
N GLU A 609 30.48 6.60 -46.07
CA GLU A 609 31.38 7.34 -46.98
C GLU A 609 32.12 6.39 -47.94
N VAL A 610 32.65 5.28 -47.42
CA VAL A 610 33.35 4.26 -48.23
C VAL A 610 32.40 3.61 -49.24
N LYS A 611 31.18 3.26 -48.85
CA LYS A 611 30.16 2.70 -49.76
C LYS A 611 29.72 3.70 -50.81
N PHE A 612 29.46 4.94 -50.40
CA PHE A 612 29.05 6.00 -51.33
C PHE A 612 30.13 6.28 -52.38
N GLU A 613 31.42 6.30 -51.99
CA GLU A 613 32.52 6.38 -52.94
C GLU A 613 32.58 5.18 -53.89
N LYS A 614 32.31 3.98 -53.38
CA LYS A 614 32.28 2.76 -54.19
C LYS A 614 31.13 2.79 -55.19
N ASP A 615 29.92 3.15 -54.75
CA ASP A 615 28.74 3.27 -55.62
C ASP A 615 28.94 4.36 -56.68
N ILE A 616 29.60 5.47 -56.35
CA ILE A 616 30.00 6.49 -57.34
C ILE A 616 31.00 5.91 -58.35
N LYS A 617 32.01 5.16 -57.90
CA LYS A 617 33.00 4.53 -58.79
C LYS A 617 32.35 3.48 -59.68
N ASP A 618 31.46 2.66 -59.15
CA ASP A 618 30.74 1.62 -59.88
C ASP A 618 29.72 2.24 -60.85
N SER A 619 29.03 3.32 -60.47
CA SER A 619 28.18 4.10 -61.36
C SER A 619 28.96 4.77 -62.50
N LYS A 620 30.17 5.29 -62.21
CA LYS A 620 31.07 5.83 -63.24
C LYS A 620 31.55 4.73 -64.19
N ARG A 621 31.98 3.58 -63.67
CA ARG A 621 32.36 2.42 -64.49
C ARG A 621 31.22 1.95 -65.37
N PHE A 622 30.00 1.88 -64.83
CA PHE A 622 28.82 1.48 -65.61
C PHE A 622 28.48 2.50 -66.71
N LYS A 623 28.68 3.80 -66.45
CA LYS A 623 28.55 4.84 -67.50
C LYS A 623 29.63 4.70 -68.56
N GLU A 624 30.88 4.48 -68.17
CA GLU A 624 32.01 4.26 -69.09
C GLU A 624 31.84 2.98 -69.92
N GLU A 625 31.36 1.89 -69.34
CA GLU A 625 31.03 0.65 -70.07
C GLU A 625 29.90 0.88 -71.06
N LYS A 626 28.83 1.59 -70.67
CA LYS A 626 27.76 1.96 -71.61
C LYS A 626 28.22 2.90 -72.72
N GLU A 627 29.18 3.78 -72.46
CA GLU A 627 29.77 4.62 -73.51
C GLU A 627 30.65 3.81 -74.45
N LYS A 628 31.46 2.86 -73.94
CA LYS A 628 32.21 1.92 -74.77
C LYS A 628 31.30 1.04 -75.64
N GLU A 629 30.22 0.52 -75.06
CA GLU A 629 29.22 -0.26 -75.80
C GLU A 629 28.57 0.58 -76.91
N LYS A 630 28.24 1.86 -76.63
CA LYS A 630 27.77 2.80 -77.66
C LYS A 630 28.82 3.06 -78.75
N GLU A 631 30.10 3.22 -78.40
CA GLU A 631 31.18 3.39 -79.38
C GLU A 631 31.39 2.15 -80.25
N GLU A 632 31.31 0.95 -79.68
CA GLU A 632 31.37 -0.31 -80.44
C GLU A 632 30.19 -0.45 -81.39
N ILE A 633 28.98 -0.09 -80.95
CA ILE A 633 27.79 -0.03 -81.81
C ILE A 633 28.02 0.98 -82.94
N LEU A 634 28.54 2.17 -82.66
CA LEU A 634 28.80 3.19 -83.67
C LEU A 634 29.84 2.72 -84.71
N LYS A 635 30.94 2.10 -84.26
CA LYS A 635 31.94 1.50 -85.15
C LYS A 635 31.33 0.39 -86.01
N SER A 636 30.47 -0.46 -85.44
CA SER A 636 29.78 -1.49 -86.20
C SER A 636 28.86 -0.89 -87.26
N GLN A 637 28.13 0.19 -86.95
CA GLN A 637 27.31 0.91 -87.93
C GLN A 637 28.16 1.54 -89.05
N GLU A 638 29.32 2.12 -88.72
CA GLU A 638 30.26 2.68 -89.71
C GLU A 638 30.84 1.59 -90.63
N THR A 639 31.12 0.39 -90.10
CA THR A 639 31.54 -0.75 -90.95
C THR A 639 30.42 -1.22 -91.87
N VAL A 640 29.17 -1.21 -91.42
CA VAL A 640 28.00 -1.56 -92.25
C VAL A 640 27.82 -0.53 -93.37
N LEU A 641 27.88 0.77 -93.06
CA LEU A 641 27.80 1.83 -94.07
C LEU A 641 28.92 1.74 -95.11
N ASN A 642 30.16 1.46 -94.68
CA ASN A 642 31.28 1.23 -95.60
C ASN A 642 31.09 -0.01 -96.50
N LEU A 643 30.45 -1.07 -95.98
CA LEU A 643 30.10 -2.25 -96.77
C LEU A 643 28.98 -1.94 -97.76
N GLU A 644 27.95 -1.20 -97.36
CA GLU A 644 26.88 -0.72 -98.23
C GLU A 644 27.42 0.16 -99.36
N GLU A 645 28.31 1.09 -99.06
CA GLU A 645 28.96 1.95 -100.06
C GLU A 645 29.79 1.12 -101.05
N ARG A 646 30.54 0.12 -100.57
CA ARG A 646 31.27 -0.83 -101.42
C ARG A 646 30.34 -1.67 -102.30
N LEU A 647 29.19 -2.09 -101.77
CA LEU A 647 28.20 -2.87 -102.49
C LEU A 647 27.53 -2.04 -103.58
N ILE A 648 27.17 -0.79 -103.27
CA ILE A 648 26.66 0.20 -104.22
C ILE A 648 27.69 0.47 -105.32
N ASN A 649 28.95 0.69 -104.97
CA ASN A 649 30.03 0.89 -105.94
C ASN A 649 30.26 -0.35 -106.82
N GLY A 650 30.18 -1.55 -106.25
CA GLY A 650 30.25 -2.81 -106.99
C GLY A 650 29.07 -3.01 -107.94
N LEU A 651 27.84 -2.67 -107.51
CA LEU A 651 26.64 -2.71 -108.33
C LEU A 651 26.69 -1.67 -109.47
N ASN A 652 27.20 -0.46 -109.19
CA ASN A 652 27.43 0.56 -110.21
C ASN A 652 28.48 0.14 -111.24
N TRP A 653 29.55 -0.55 -110.80
CA TRP A 653 30.54 -1.13 -111.71
C TRP A 653 29.94 -2.25 -112.58
N LEU A 654 29.14 -3.15 -111.99
CA LEU A 654 28.44 -4.20 -112.73
C LEU A 654 27.43 -3.64 -113.73
N SER A 655 26.71 -2.58 -113.35
CA SER A 655 25.83 -1.79 -114.21
C SER A 655 26.62 -1.21 -115.41
N ALA A 656 27.73 -0.53 -115.16
CA ALA A 656 28.58 0.03 -116.21
C ALA A 656 29.15 -1.03 -117.16
N LYS A 657 29.48 -2.22 -116.63
CA LYS A 657 30.00 -3.35 -117.42
C LYS A 657 28.92 -4.05 -118.26
N ARG A 658 27.66 -4.05 -117.80
CA ARG A 658 26.52 -4.55 -118.58
C ARG A 658 26.20 -3.65 -119.77
N PHE A 659 26.42 -2.34 -119.64
CA PHE A 659 26.28 -1.39 -120.75
C PHE A 659 27.45 -1.41 -121.74
N SER A 660 28.61 -1.98 -121.39
CA SER A 660 29.75 -2.12 -122.33
C SER A 660 29.77 -3.45 -123.10
N SER A 661 28.80 -4.35 -122.87
CA SER A 661 28.70 -5.64 -123.58
C SER A 661 27.56 -5.69 -124.61
N GLU A 662 26.87 -4.57 -124.84
CA GLU A 662 25.81 -4.42 -125.86
C GLU A 662 26.19 -3.45 -127.00
N THR A 663 27.49 -3.22 -127.19
CA THR A 663 28.09 -2.64 -128.41
C THR A 663 29.29 -3.47 -128.80
#